data_AF-R9X9N3-F1
#
_entry.id   AF-R9X9N3-F1
#
_cell.length_a   1.000
_cell.length_b   1.000
_cell.length_c   1.000
_cell.angle_alpha   90.00
_cell.angle_beta   90.00
_cell.angle_gamma   90.00
#
_symmetry.space_group_name_H-M   'P 1'
#
loop_
_entity.id
_entity.type
_entity.pdbx_description
1 polymer ?
#
loop_
_entity_poly.entity_id
_entity_poly.type
_entity_poly.pdbx_seq_one_letter_code
_entity_poly.pdbx_strand_id
1 'polypeptide(L)'
;MVQDNSVSTGEFTFAHETSLRKLPLPGLASTASLLAAALEPFQSGGVQDQGSGNTELAHYLGCLADSSGALKLQAKLEEFDQRSACYLDRLHLNIHNHVAGKEISQDILPRNPFLVLAEDAEIDISQEDRAGVLCYSALRFISALRRQQLPPDHTRGQTLSMKPYLNLFGTTRCPIFEPGEVESFDLNKPYSESDVEAETRSDLMETAVKVDSSEDRPRSEGSDESFNHHGISMKQYPASKHILVLSKGQYYTLDVLDDHHRILYTDKDLAKVFACVLEDSRKSYSVGRSTALGSLTSYSFRNWKYARKRLQKRFPVELEMIDSALFVIVLDESDRSDDDQSYAKRLFYGTSVIDEVTGLQVGSCTTRWYDKLQLVVTADAKACIIWDSFTCEGSAVLRFTSEVYAESVMRLARDVNENSADFSLWPMIETQRILEASDNANKFLRKIEWSFLNEMNTHIHLSETKLSDIISKHDIINYTLPFGRHIARRLNIRADSMIQVGLQIAHYALYGKVIFALEPVSVRFFRNSMSAFIPIQNMKLAELCRQFISNSLDKSLKYEQFIQACDAHSELIEQAKQGHAAEKHFNALRHLFKFRRHFGIDLDVDETEKLANLFDSPQLEPFFTPEMIASNCGNAAMTMFGVTPAMRQGFGIGYILKNEQCDLTVISQYRQGKRLMFMLEWVLTEICEYWKSTRKNSEDIKISPTVDLLYGIDNALRSEHVEQTERRPSALYNGGYGLFDLKGHVESRSSVCSTPVSRSASHLKLTDLITSLSLNNVNALTTEEDKQVTGYEIAKLDQPKSGSPETDEQIVDGTPSRKSNVINSKFVINFDRSSVGRKVNTSD
;
A
#
# COMPACT_ATOMS: atom_id res chain seq x y z
N MET A 1 -46.83 14.14 -12.99
CA MET A 1 -47.36 13.41 -11.82
C MET A 1 -46.18 13.10 -10.92
N VAL A 2 -46.28 13.38 -9.62
CA VAL A 2 -45.27 12.93 -8.65
C VAL A 2 -45.62 11.48 -8.31
N GLN A 3 -44.65 10.57 -8.43
CA GLN A 3 -44.72 9.30 -7.71
C GLN A 3 -43.91 9.48 -6.43
N ASP A 4 -44.50 9.08 -5.30
CA ASP A 4 -43.79 9.06 -4.03
C ASP A 4 -42.66 8.04 -4.11
N ASN A 5 -41.41 8.53 -4.10
CA ASN A 5 -40.28 7.72 -3.68
C ASN A 5 -40.43 7.50 -2.17
N SER A 6 -41.24 6.52 -1.81
CA SER A 6 -41.39 6.05 -0.43
C SER A 6 -40.01 5.74 0.15
N VAL A 7 -39.79 6.18 1.39
CA VAL A 7 -38.55 5.92 2.14
C VAL A 7 -38.20 4.43 2.01
N SER A 8 -37.00 4.13 1.50
CA SER A 8 -36.56 2.75 1.36
C SER A 8 -36.55 2.09 2.73
N THR A 9 -37.33 1.01 2.87
CA THR A 9 -37.31 0.16 4.06
C THR A 9 -35.91 -0.45 4.17
N GLY A 10 -35.08 0.14 5.03
CA GLY A 10 -33.63 -0.11 5.04
C GLY A 10 -33.30 -1.59 5.17
N GLU A 11 -32.62 -2.14 4.18
CA GLU A 11 -32.16 -3.51 4.20
C GLU A 11 -31.11 -3.70 5.31
N PHE A 12 -31.27 -4.73 6.14
CA PHE A 12 -30.30 -5.09 7.16
C PHE A 12 -28.94 -5.42 6.53
N THR A 13 -27.85 -5.04 7.19
CA THR A 13 -26.47 -5.19 6.67
C THR A 13 -26.16 -6.56 6.07
N PHE A 14 -26.64 -7.64 6.66
CA PHE A 14 -26.35 -9.01 6.22
C PHE A 14 -27.49 -9.68 5.44
N ALA A 15 -28.52 -8.94 5.02
CA ALA A 15 -29.75 -9.47 4.39
C ALA A 15 -29.47 -10.40 3.19
N HIS A 16 -28.44 -10.09 2.39
CA HIS A 16 -28.08 -10.85 1.19
C HIS A 16 -26.99 -11.91 1.40
N GLU A 17 -26.36 -11.98 2.58
CA GLU A 17 -25.23 -12.90 2.82
C GLU A 17 -25.64 -14.38 2.67
N THR A 18 -26.91 -14.70 2.90
CA THR A 18 -27.50 -16.04 2.73
C THR A 18 -28.02 -16.31 1.32
N SER A 19 -28.06 -15.30 0.42
CA SER A 19 -28.49 -15.45 -0.99
C SER A 19 -27.33 -15.45 -1.99
N LEU A 20 -26.16 -14.90 -1.63
CA LEU A 20 -24.91 -14.96 -2.42
C LEU A 20 -24.52 -16.40 -2.82
N ARG A 21 -23.69 -16.55 -3.85
CA ARG A 21 -23.16 -17.88 -4.27
C ARG A 21 -21.93 -18.29 -3.46
N LYS A 22 -21.61 -19.58 -3.38
CA LYS A 22 -20.27 -20.03 -2.92
C LYS A 22 -19.21 -19.60 -3.93
N LEU A 23 -17.97 -19.38 -3.48
CA LEU A 23 -16.83 -19.22 -4.39
C LEU A 23 -16.62 -20.55 -5.11
N PRO A 24 -16.71 -20.62 -6.46
CA PRO A 24 -16.54 -21.89 -7.17
C PRO A 24 -15.12 -22.43 -6.97
N LEU A 25 -15.01 -23.73 -6.74
CA LEU A 25 -13.74 -24.45 -6.74
C LEU A 25 -13.26 -24.65 -8.19
N PRO A 26 -12.11 -24.10 -8.60
CA PRO A 26 -11.60 -24.30 -9.96
C PRO A 26 -11.13 -25.74 -10.20
N GLY A 27 -11.15 -26.18 -11.46
CA GLY A 27 -10.54 -27.46 -11.85
C GLY A 27 -9.01 -27.35 -12.01
N LEU A 28 -8.30 -28.46 -11.74
CA LEU A 28 -6.84 -28.57 -11.89
C LEU A 28 -6.36 -28.09 -13.28
N ALA A 29 -6.98 -28.56 -14.36
CA ALA A 29 -6.61 -28.21 -15.73
C ALA A 29 -6.77 -26.71 -16.04
N SER A 30 -7.80 -26.06 -15.51
CA SER A 30 -8.00 -24.60 -15.66
C SER A 30 -6.94 -23.81 -14.89
N THR A 31 -6.58 -24.29 -13.70
CA THR A 31 -5.55 -23.69 -12.85
C THR A 31 -4.16 -23.82 -13.49
N ALA A 32 -3.84 -25.01 -14.01
CA ALA A 32 -2.63 -25.28 -14.76
C ALA A 32 -2.50 -24.38 -16.01
N SER A 33 -3.56 -24.31 -16.83
CA SER A 33 -3.58 -23.51 -18.06
C SER A 33 -3.36 -22.01 -17.80
N LEU A 34 -4.06 -21.45 -16.81
CA LEU A 34 -3.92 -20.03 -16.44
C LEU A 34 -2.53 -19.72 -15.85
N LEU A 35 -1.98 -20.61 -15.01
CA LEU A 35 -0.64 -20.43 -14.45
C LEU A 35 0.45 -20.60 -15.51
N ALA A 36 0.30 -21.54 -16.44
CA ALA A 36 1.20 -21.71 -17.58
C ALA A 36 1.21 -20.47 -18.49
N ALA A 37 0.04 -19.91 -18.85
CA ALA A 37 -0.05 -18.71 -19.70
C ALA A 37 0.58 -17.47 -19.04
N ALA A 38 0.55 -17.39 -17.70
CA ALA A 38 1.21 -16.35 -16.91
C ALA A 38 2.74 -16.53 -16.81
N LEU A 39 3.26 -17.74 -17.06
CA LEU A 39 4.68 -18.08 -16.98
C LEU A 39 5.37 -18.23 -18.35
N GLU A 40 4.59 -18.44 -19.42
CA GLU A 40 5.03 -18.50 -20.82
C GLU A 40 6.02 -17.36 -21.20
N PRO A 41 5.82 -16.08 -20.80
CA PRO A 41 6.74 -15.00 -21.14
C PRO A 41 8.19 -15.19 -20.68
N PHE A 42 8.41 -15.96 -19.60
CA PHE A 42 9.73 -16.24 -19.03
C PHE A 42 10.37 -17.50 -19.64
N GLN A 43 9.55 -18.42 -20.16
CA GLN A 43 10.02 -19.65 -20.78
C GLN A 43 10.60 -19.40 -22.19
N SER A 44 10.03 -18.44 -22.95
CA SER A 44 10.49 -18.07 -24.29
C SER A 44 11.56 -16.96 -24.33
N GLY A 45 11.95 -16.41 -23.18
CA GLY A 45 12.90 -15.29 -23.08
C GLY A 45 14.37 -15.74 -23.15
N GLY A 46 14.92 -15.85 -24.36
CA GLY A 46 16.31 -16.28 -24.55
C GLY A 46 17.36 -15.25 -24.09
N VAL A 47 18.49 -15.79 -23.57
CA VAL A 47 19.71 -15.14 -23.00
C VAL A 47 19.65 -14.95 -21.47
N GLN A 48 20.46 -15.75 -20.77
CA GLN A 48 20.48 -15.95 -19.29
C GLN A 48 19.14 -16.51 -18.78
N ASP A 49 18.89 -17.82 -18.87
CA ASP A 49 19.74 -18.87 -18.26
C ASP A 49 19.86 -20.16 -19.11
N GLN A 50 20.79 -21.06 -18.78
CA GLN A 50 20.93 -22.39 -19.39
C GLN A 50 20.54 -23.51 -18.42
N GLY A 51 19.37 -24.12 -18.63
CA GLY A 51 18.93 -25.32 -17.90
C GLY A 51 17.74 -26.01 -18.56
N SER A 52 17.61 -27.33 -18.35
CA SER A 52 16.48 -28.14 -18.88
C SER A 52 15.12 -27.78 -18.26
N GLY A 53 15.15 -27.15 -17.07
CA GLY A 53 14.00 -26.96 -16.20
C GLY A 53 12.80 -26.23 -16.81
N ASN A 54 12.99 -25.29 -17.76
CA ASN A 54 11.86 -24.53 -18.34
C ASN A 54 10.83 -25.44 -19.03
N THR A 55 11.29 -26.52 -19.67
CA THR A 55 10.43 -27.55 -20.27
C THR A 55 9.78 -28.43 -19.19
N GLU A 56 10.50 -28.68 -18.09
CA GLU A 56 10.04 -29.53 -17.00
C GLU A 56 8.87 -28.91 -16.22
N LEU A 57 8.91 -27.60 -15.89
CA LEU A 57 7.75 -26.97 -15.22
C LEU A 57 6.52 -26.94 -16.13
N ALA A 58 6.68 -26.61 -17.42
CA ALA A 58 5.58 -26.64 -18.38
C ALA A 58 4.95 -28.05 -18.46
N HIS A 59 5.78 -29.10 -18.43
CA HIS A 59 5.34 -30.49 -18.35
C HIS A 59 4.63 -30.83 -17.02
N TYR A 60 5.20 -30.45 -15.86
CA TYR A 60 4.58 -30.68 -14.55
C TYR A 60 3.24 -29.95 -14.38
N LEU A 61 3.10 -28.73 -14.93
CA LEU A 61 1.82 -28.02 -14.98
C LEU A 61 0.84 -28.70 -15.94
N GLY A 62 1.28 -29.11 -17.13
CA GLY A 62 0.44 -29.86 -18.08
C GLY A 62 -0.13 -31.14 -17.48
N CYS A 63 0.71 -31.92 -16.78
CA CYS A 63 0.32 -33.15 -16.10
C CYS A 63 -0.35 -32.93 -14.72
N LEU A 64 -0.58 -31.69 -14.27
CA LEU A 64 -1.19 -31.42 -12.95
C LEU A 64 -2.60 -32.01 -12.83
N ALA A 65 -3.37 -32.03 -13.92
CA ALA A 65 -4.72 -32.60 -13.93
C ALA A 65 -4.74 -34.14 -13.85
N ASP A 66 -3.72 -34.80 -14.38
CA ASP A 66 -3.60 -36.26 -14.43
C ASP A 66 -2.82 -36.85 -13.23
N SER A 67 -2.22 -35.99 -12.41
CA SER A 67 -1.43 -36.39 -11.23
C SER A 67 -2.33 -36.94 -10.13
N SER A 68 -2.16 -38.22 -9.77
CA SER A 68 -2.91 -38.89 -8.70
C SER A 68 -2.76 -38.17 -7.35
N GLY A 69 -1.56 -37.67 -7.05
CA GLY A 69 -1.30 -36.85 -5.87
C GLY A 69 -2.07 -35.53 -5.90
N ALA A 70 -2.14 -34.86 -7.04
CA ALA A 70 -2.92 -33.62 -7.18
C ALA A 70 -4.43 -33.87 -7.06
N LEU A 71 -4.93 -34.98 -7.59
CA LEU A 71 -6.32 -35.41 -7.44
C LEU A 71 -6.69 -35.70 -5.98
N LYS A 72 -5.77 -36.25 -5.17
CA LYS A 72 -5.95 -36.39 -3.71
C LYS A 72 -6.05 -35.04 -3.00
N LEU A 73 -5.26 -34.03 -3.41
CA LEU A 73 -5.35 -32.66 -2.89
C LEU A 73 -6.68 -32.00 -3.31
N GLN A 74 -7.08 -32.15 -4.58
CA GLN A 74 -8.34 -31.66 -5.14
C GLN A 74 -9.54 -32.22 -4.37
N ALA A 75 -9.59 -33.54 -4.16
CA ALA A 75 -10.67 -34.20 -3.43
C ALA A 75 -10.84 -33.68 -1.99
N LYS A 76 -9.76 -33.18 -1.36
CA LYS A 76 -9.82 -32.53 -0.05
C LYS A 76 -10.43 -31.12 -0.13
N LEU A 77 -10.15 -30.36 -1.19
CA LEU A 77 -10.82 -29.08 -1.43
C LEU A 77 -12.31 -29.27 -1.79
N GLU A 78 -12.66 -30.36 -2.48
CA GLU A 78 -14.05 -30.75 -2.74
C GLU A 78 -14.79 -31.13 -1.43
N GLU A 79 -14.13 -31.86 -0.52
CA GLU A 79 -14.64 -32.11 0.84
C GLU A 79 -14.92 -30.78 1.57
N PHE A 80 -14.03 -29.79 1.42
CA PHE A 80 -14.16 -28.49 2.07
C PHE A 80 -15.23 -27.61 1.43
N ASP A 81 -15.36 -27.61 0.10
CA ASP A 81 -16.44 -26.89 -0.60
C ASP A 81 -17.81 -27.46 -0.22
N GLN A 82 -17.96 -28.79 -0.14
CA GLN A 82 -19.20 -29.40 0.31
C GLN A 82 -19.56 -28.97 1.74
N ARG A 83 -18.58 -28.96 2.65
CA ARG A 83 -18.77 -28.77 4.11
C ARG A 83 -18.79 -27.31 4.59
N SER A 84 -18.34 -26.34 3.79
CA SER A 84 -18.09 -24.96 4.23
C SER A 84 -18.85 -23.92 3.39
N ALA A 85 -18.74 -22.62 3.68
CA ALA A 85 -19.34 -21.56 2.86
C ALA A 85 -18.46 -21.22 1.65
N CYS A 86 -17.14 -21.37 1.81
CA CYS A 86 -16.10 -21.30 0.79
C CYS A 86 -15.06 -22.40 1.09
N TYR A 87 -14.49 -23.04 0.07
CA TYR A 87 -13.49 -24.11 0.25
C TYR A 87 -12.20 -23.67 0.99
N LEU A 88 -11.98 -22.35 1.09
CA LEU A 88 -10.87 -21.72 1.79
C LEU A 88 -11.10 -21.55 3.31
N ASP A 89 -12.35 -21.70 3.79
CA ASP A 89 -12.73 -21.41 5.19
C ASP A 89 -11.93 -22.23 6.23
N ARG A 90 -11.45 -23.41 5.83
CA ARG A 90 -10.72 -24.38 6.67
C ARG A 90 -9.19 -24.28 6.54
N LEU A 91 -8.69 -23.22 5.91
CA LEU A 91 -7.28 -23.05 5.60
C LEU A 91 -6.70 -21.77 6.22
N HIS A 92 -5.39 -21.75 6.47
CA HIS A 92 -4.73 -20.61 7.11
C HIS A 92 -4.73 -19.34 6.24
N LEU A 93 -4.79 -18.18 6.92
CA LEU A 93 -4.84 -16.84 6.29
C LEU A 93 -3.68 -16.56 5.34
N ASN A 94 -2.55 -17.24 5.48
CA ASN A 94 -1.40 -17.12 4.58
C ASN A 94 -1.76 -17.40 3.10
N ILE A 95 -2.83 -18.15 2.81
CA ILE A 95 -3.29 -18.42 1.44
C ILE A 95 -3.93 -17.17 0.80
N HIS A 96 -4.31 -16.17 1.59
CA HIS A 96 -4.79 -14.87 1.11
C HIS A 96 -3.65 -13.90 0.75
N ASN A 97 -2.37 -14.32 0.81
CA ASN A 97 -1.22 -13.46 0.56
C ASN A 97 -0.07 -14.19 -0.14
N HIS A 98 0.32 -13.71 -1.33
CA HIS A 98 1.45 -14.25 -2.11
C HIS A 98 2.78 -14.29 -1.34
N VAL A 99 3.02 -13.27 -0.51
CA VAL A 99 4.29 -13.07 0.23
C VAL A 99 4.51 -14.12 1.33
N ALA A 100 3.67 -15.16 1.41
CA ALA A 100 3.87 -16.36 2.20
C ALA A 100 4.81 -17.40 1.57
N GLY A 101 5.21 -17.25 0.29
CA GLY A 101 5.95 -18.29 -0.44
C GLY A 101 7.35 -18.65 0.09
N LYS A 102 8.01 -17.71 0.77
CA LYS A 102 9.21 -17.91 1.59
C LYS A 102 9.04 -17.14 2.90
N GLU A 103 9.49 -17.72 3.99
CA GLU A 103 9.34 -17.13 5.33
C GLU A 103 10.16 -15.84 5.45
N ILE A 104 9.43 -14.71 5.50
CA ILE A 104 9.83 -13.41 6.06
C ILE A 104 11.35 -13.18 6.08
N SER A 105 11.90 -12.91 4.89
CA SER A 105 13.33 -12.68 4.65
C SER A 105 13.81 -11.31 5.20
N GLN A 106 13.76 -11.21 6.54
CA GLN A 106 14.30 -10.19 7.46
C GLN A 106 13.90 -8.71 7.27
N ASP A 107 13.61 -8.23 6.06
CA ASP A 107 13.40 -6.80 5.75
C ASP A 107 12.15 -6.58 4.86
N ILE A 108 10.94 -6.47 5.45
CA ILE A 108 9.68 -6.19 4.72
C ILE A 108 8.76 -5.24 5.53
N LEU A 109 9.26 -4.04 5.83
CA LEU A 109 8.52 -3.03 6.59
C LEU A 109 7.95 -1.92 5.70
N PRO A 110 6.71 -1.46 5.94
CA PRO A 110 5.56 -2.18 6.54
C PRO A 110 4.74 -2.88 5.46
N ARG A 111 4.48 -4.19 5.59
CA ARG A 111 3.62 -4.99 4.66
C ARG A 111 2.16 -4.52 4.53
N ASN A 112 1.79 -3.49 5.26
CA ASN A 112 0.45 -2.96 5.39
C ASN A 112 0.22 -1.91 4.30
N PRO A 113 -0.85 -2.00 3.50
CA PRO A 113 -1.29 -0.88 2.68
C PRO A 113 -1.71 0.31 3.55
N PHE A 114 -1.74 1.50 2.93
CA PHE A 114 -2.22 2.72 3.60
C PHE A 114 -3.00 3.64 2.66
N LEU A 115 -3.95 4.39 3.23
CA LEU A 115 -4.75 5.42 2.58
C LEU A 115 -4.58 6.75 3.32
N VAL A 116 -4.12 7.79 2.64
CA VAL A 116 -4.16 9.16 3.19
C VAL A 116 -5.48 9.80 2.80
N LEU A 117 -6.19 10.32 3.80
CA LEU A 117 -7.48 10.98 3.62
C LEU A 117 -7.27 12.36 2.95
N ALA A 118 -8.35 12.95 2.46
CA ALA A 118 -8.38 14.38 2.21
C ALA A 118 -8.38 15.17 3.54
N GLU A 119 -8.10 16.47 3.45
CA GLU A 119 -8.02 17.39 4.59
C GLU A 119 -9.41 17.59 5.23
N ASP A 120 -9.52 18.20 6.41
CA ASP A 120 -10.84 18.61 6.90
C ASP A 120 -11.35 19.80 6.04
N ALA A 121 -12.66 20.03 6.05
CA ALA A 121 -13.23 21.24 5.48
C ALA A 121 -13.17 22.43 6.46
N GLU A 122 -12.87 22.17 7.73
CA GLU A 122 -12.46 23.15 8.72
C GLU A 122 -10.97 23.48 8.58
N ILE A 123 -10.66 24.74 8.25
CA ILE A 123 -9.29 25.24 8.06
C ILE A 123 -8.61 25.37 9.44
N ASP A 124 -7.33 25.01 9.52
CA ASP A 124 -6.50 25.07 10.73
C ASP A 124 -7.04 24.28 11.94
N ILE A 125 -7.81 23.20 11.68
CA ILE A 125 -8.26 22.25 12.72
C ILE A 125 -7.07 21.61 13.46
N SER A 126 -7.20 21.44 14.78
CA SER A 126 -6.15 20.85 15.62
C SER A 126 -6.00 19.34 15.42
N GLN A 127 -4.87 18.78 15.90
CA GLN A 127 -4.64 17.32 15.91
C GLN A 127 -5.70 16.60 16.74
N GLU A 128 -5.99 17.09 17.94
CA GLU A 128 -6.94 16.51 18.88
C GLU A 128 -8.39 16.63 18.38
N ASP A 129 -8.79 17.75 17.76
CA ASP A 129 -10.11 17.91 17.18
C ASP A 129 -10.29 17.01 15.96
N ARG A 130 -9.33 16.99 15.02
CA ARG A 130 -9.39 16.11 13.84
C ARG A 130 -9.38 14.63 14.22
N ALA A 131 -8.64 14.25 15.26
CA ALA A 131 -8.69 12.90 15.83
C ALA A 131 -10.05 12.61 16.48
N GLY A 132 -10.61 13.55 17.26
CA GLY A 132 -11.94 13.43 17.88
C GLY A 132 -13.05 13.22 16.83
N VAL A 133 -13.03 14.05 15.78
CA VAL A 133 -13.91 14.01 14.62
C VAL A 133 -13.85 12.67 13.87
N LEU A 134 -12.64 12.21 13.51
CA LEU A 134 -12.48 10.99 12.73
C LEU A 134 -12.75 9.74 13.58
N CYS A 135 -12.38 9.75 14.86
CA CYS A 135 -12.74 8.69 15.81
C CYS A 135 -14.25 8.59 16.00
N TYR A 136 -14.95 9.71 16.24
CA TYR A 136 -16.41 9.74 16.37
C TYR A 136 -17.10 9.23 15.08
N SER A 137 -16.61 9.65 13.92
CA SER A 137 -17.12 9.20 12.61
C SER A 137 -16.90 7.69 12.39
N ALA A 138 -15.75 7.15 12.81
CA ALA A 138 -15.48 5.71 12.81
C ALA A 138 -16.39 4.94 13.78
N LEU A 139 -16.67 5.50 14.97
CA LEU A 139 -17.58 4.90 15.94
C LEU A 139 -19.04 4.87 15.44
N ARG A 140 -19.45 5.85 14.64
CA ARG A 140 -20.76 5.83 13.95
C ARG A 140 -20.84 4.70 12.91
N PHE A 141 -19.78 4.47 12.12
CA PHE A 141 -19.68 3.32 11.22
C PHE A 141 -19.74 1.98 11.99
N ILE A 142 -18.94 1.83 13.05
CA ILE A 142 -18.87 0.60 13.86
C ILE A 142 -20.22 0.32 14.53
N SER A 143 -20.88 1.34 15.06
CA SER A 143 -22.22 1.25 15.65
C SER A 143 -23.24 0.80 14.60
N ALA A 144 -23.26 1.43 13.42
CA ALA A 144 -24.14 1.05 12.32
C ALA A 144 -23.92 -0.39 11.84
N LEU A 145 -22.67 -0.83 11.68
CA LEU A 145 -22.30 -2.20 11.32
C LEU A 145 -22.84 -3.21 12.36
N ARG A 146 -22.57 -2.98 13.65
CA ARG A 146 -22.98 -3.92 14.72
C ARG A 146 -24.48 -3.93 14.97
N ARG A 147 -25.17 -2.80 14.78
CA ARG A 147 -26.63 -2.68 14.86
C ARG A 147 -27.35 -3.14 13.58
N GLN A 148 -26.60 -3.63 12.59
CA GLN A 148 -27.07 -4.08 11.26
C GLN A 148 -27.80 -2.99 10.44
N GLN A 149 -27.43 -1.73 10.65
CA GLN A 149 -27.96 -0.52 10.01
C GLN A 149 -27.03 0.03 8.89
N LEU A 150 -25.85 -0.57 8.70
CA LEU A 150 -24.96 -0.26 7.57
C LEU A 150 -25.56 -0.86 6.28
N PRO A 151 -25.91 -0.09 5.23
CA PRO A 151 -26.61 -0.63 4.07
C PRO A 151 -25.75 -1.64 3.27
N PRO A 152 -26.32 -2.67 2.63
CA PRO A 152 -25.55 -3.69 1.89
C PRO A 152 -24.81 -3.14 0.66
N ASP A 153 -23.59 -3.64 0.42
CA ASP A 153 -22.78 -3.26 -0.74
C ASP A 153 -23.33 -3.84 -2.05
N HIS A 154 -23.32 -3.01 -3.11
CA HIS A 154 -23.82 -3.36 -4.43
C HIS A 154 -22.85 -2.88 -5.53
N THR A 155 -22.59 -3.73 -6.54
CA THR A 155 -21.79 -3.38 -7.72
C THR A 155 -22.47 -3.84 -9.00
N ARG A 156 -22.75 -2.89 -9.91
CA ARG A 156 -23.49 -3.12 -11.18
C ARG A 156 -24.83 -3.89 -11.03
N GLY A 157 -25.51 -3.75 -9.88
CA GLY A 157 -26.75 -4.45 -9.58
C GLY A 157 -26.59 -5.86 -9.00
N GLN A 158 -25.36 -6.30 -8.69
CA GLN A 158 -25.07 -7.51 -7.93
C GLN A 158 -24.70 -7.14 -6.49
N THR A 159 -25.16 -7.92 -5.52
CA THR A 159 -24.83 -7.78 -4.09
C THR A 159 -23.41 -8.27 -3.80
N LEU A 160 -22.79 -7.74 -2.74
CA LEU A 160 -21.47 -8.16 -2.24
C LEU A 160 -21.56 -8.65 -0.78
N SER A 161 -20.71 -9.62 -0.42
CA SER A 161 -20.58 -10.16 0.93
C SER A 161 -20.17 -9.07 1.91
N MET A 162 -20.90 -8.95 3.01
CA MET A 162 -20.67 -7.95 4.05
C MET A 162 -19.83 -8.52 5.21
N LYS A 163 -19.52 -9.83 5.19
CA LYS A 163 -18.65 -10.44 6.20
C LYS A 163 -17.26 -9.80 6.37
N PRO A 164 -16.55 -9.32 5.32
CA PRO A 164 -15.24 -8.70 5.50
C PRO A 164 -15.22 -7.49 6.45
N TYR A 165 -16.36 -6.80 6.64
CA TYR A 165 -16.48 -5.70 7.61
C TYR A 165 -16.33 -6.17 9.07
N LEU A 166 -16.66 -7.44 9.38
CA LEU A 166 -16.49 -8.02 10.71
C LEU A 166 -15.01 -8.18 11.10
N ASN A 167 -14.10 -8.21 10.12
CA ASN A 167 -12.66 -8.35 10.34
C ASN A 167 -11.95 -6.99 10.53
N LEU A 168 -12.63 -5.87 10.28
CA LEU A 168 -12.02 -4.54 10.40
C LEU A 168 -11.83 -4.11 11.87
N PHE A 169 -12.71 -4.55 12.77
CA PHE A 169 -12.79 -4.04 14.13
C PHE A 169 -12.73 -5.14 15.18
N GLY A 170 -12.12 -4.84 16.33
CA GLY A 170 -11.92 -5.80 17.41
C GLY A 170 -11.09 -7.01 16.96
N THR A 171 -10.28 -6.83 15.92
CA THR A 171 -9.57 -7.91 15.23
C THR A 171 -8.06 -7.62 15.28
N THR A 172 -7.26 -8.68 15.38
CA THR A 172 -5.80 -8.59 15.34
C THR A 172 -5.19 -9.81 14.67
N ARG A 173 -4.06 -9.61 13.99
CA ARG A 173 -3.22 -10.69 13.50
C ARG A 173 -2.45 -11.34 14.65
N CYS A 174 -2.23 -12.65 14.56
CA CYS A 174 -1.55 -13.45 15.58
C CYS A 174 -0.58 -14.47 14.96
N PRO A 175 0.74 -14.41 15.26
CA PRO A 175 1.61 -15.56 15.06
C PRO A 175 1.23 -16.70 16.02
N ILE A 176 1.32 -17.95 15.56
CA ILE A 176 1.07 -19.16 16.35
C ILE A 176 2.29 -20.09 16.30
N PHE A 177 2.44 -20.90 17.35
CA PHE A 177 3.50 -21.90 17.50
C PHE A 177 3.03 -23.30 17.11
N GLU A 178 3.96 -24.07 16.58
CA GLU A 178 3.78 -25.47 16.22
C GLU A 178 3.87 -26.35 17.49
N PRO A 179 3.16 -27.49 17.56
CA PRO A 179 3.31 -28.46 18.66
C PRO A 179 4.79 -28.87 18.83
N GLY A 180 5.33 -28.71 20.04
CA GLY A 180 6.74 -28.95 20.36
C GLY A 180 7.69 -27.76 20.14
N GLU A 181 7.34 -26.76 19.32
CA GLU A 181 8.17 -25.55 19.11
C GLU A 181 8.26 -24.67 20.36
N VAL A 182 7.25 -24.73 21.24
CA VAL A 182 7.27 -24.06 22.54
C VAL A 182 8.10 -24.85 23.57
N GLU A 183 8.24 -26.16 23.40
CA GLU A 183 8.88 -27.07 24.37
C GLU A 183 10.40 -27.18 24.12
N SER A 184 10.84 -27.01 22.87
CA SER A 184 12.26 -26.83 22.54
C SER A 184 12.81 -25.44 22.91
N PHE A 185 11.92 -24.46 23.13
CA PHE A 185 12.28 -23.09 23.49
C PHE A 185 12.19 -22.87 25.01
N ASP A 186 13.29 -23.10 25.73
CA ASP A 186 13.41 -22.65 27.12
C ASP A 186 13.30 -21.13 27.18
N LEU A 187 12.12 -20.65 27.58
CA LEU A 187 11.76 -19.23 27.69
C LEU A 187 12.70 -18.44 28.59
N ASN A 188 13.39 -19.10 29.53
CA ASN A 188 14.30 -18.52 30.50
C ASN A 188 15.78 -18.59 30.05
N LYS A 189 16.10 -19.35 29.00
CA LYS A 189 17.47 -19.48 28.49
C LYS A 189 17.93 -18.18 27.82
N PRO A 190 19.13 -17.65 28.13
CA PRO A 190 19.76 -16.60 27.33
C PRO A 190 20.10 -17.14 25.93
N TYR A 191 20.10 -16.26 24.93
CA TYR A 191 20.28 -16.67 23.54
C TYR A 191 21.64 -17.31 23.28
N SER A 192 21.63 -18.38 22.48
CA SER A 192 22.83 -18.94 21.87
C SER A 192 23.28 -18.05 20.70
N GLU A 193 24.57 -18.03 20.37
CA GLU A 193 25.11 -17.27 19.22
C GLU A 193 24.42 -17.64 17.88
N SER A 194 23.81 -18.82 17.79
CA SER A 194 23.01 -19.29 16.64
C SER A 194 21.62 -18.64 16.49
N ASP A 195 21.14 -17.93 17.51
CA ASP A 195 19.86 -17.22 17.49
C ASP A 195 20.02 -15.72 17.22
N VAL A 196 21.24 -15.22 17.31
CA VAL A 196 21.64 -13.91 16.78
C VAL A 196 22.02 -14.11 15.31
N GLU A 197 21.50 -13.27 14.41
CA GLU A 197 21.81 -13.38 12.98
C GLU A 197 23.31 -13.03 12.77
N ALA A 198 24.06 -13.95 12.18
CA ALA A 198 25.49 -14.05 12.43
C ALA A 198 26.35 -13.05 11.64
N GLU A 199 26.81 -11.97 12.30
CA GLU A 199 27.98 -11.22 11.83
C GLU A 199 28.77 -10.46 12.92
N THR A 200 29.37 -11.18 13.88
CA THR A 200 30.70 -10.85 14.47
C THR A 200 31.19 -11.98 15.39
N ARG A 201 32.51 -12.07 15.62
CA ARG A 201 33.15 -13.05 16.52
C ARG A 201 33.89 -12.33 17.66
N SER A 202 33.74 -12.80 18.90
CA SER A 202 34.85 -13.01 19.88
C SER A 202 34.33 -13.11 21.32
N ASP A 203 34.40 -14.32 21.87
CA ASP A 203 34.71 -14.73 23.26
C ASP A 203 34.21 -13.89 24.46
N LEU A 204 33.38 -14.50 25.33
CA LEU A 204 33.80 -14.96 26.68
C LEU A 204 32.68 -15.69 27.48
N MET A 205 33.08 -16.70 28.27
CA MET A 205 32.31 -17.39 29.35
C MET A 205 32.44 -16.61 30.69
N GLU A 206 31.75 -16.85 31.83
CA GLU A 206 30.78 -17.83 32.37
C GLU A 206 30.02 -17.13 33.56
N THR A 207 29.01 -17.59 34.31
CA THR A 207 28.21 -18.85 34.49
C THR A 207 26.80 -18.47 35.00
N ALA A 208 25.80 -19.36 34.92
CA ALA A 208 24.56 -19.28 35.73
C ALA A 208 23.98 -20.66 36.10
N VAL A 209 23.24 -20.76 37.22
CA VAL A 209 22.80 -22.02 37.84
C VAL A 209 21.31 -22.31 37.56
N LYS A 210 20.96 -23.58 37.33
CA LYS A 210 19.57 -24.05 37.18
C LYS A 210 18.80 -24.02 38.50
N VAL A 211 17.54 -23.60 38.46
CA VAL A 211 16.49 -23.95 39.42
C VAL A 211 15.30 -24.48 38.62
N ASP A 212 14.67 -25.54 39.11
CA ASP A 212 13.62 -26.29 38.43
C ASP A 212 12.29 -26.16 39.17
N SER A 213 11.17 -26.03 38.45
CA SER A 213 9.82 -26.04 39.01
C SER A 213 8.76 -26.21 37.93
N SER A 214 8.19 -27.42 37.86
CA SER A 214 6.93 -27.71 37.17
C SER A 214 5.72 -27.40 38.06
N GLU A 215 4.60 -26.98 37.46
CA GLU A 215 3.26 -27.28 37.98
C GLU A 215 2.18 -27.06 36.91
N ASP A 216 1.27 -28.03 36.77
CA ASP A 216 0.18 -28.03 35.79
C ASP A 216 -1.02 -27.17 36.21
N ARG A 217 -1.78 -26.66 35.23
CA ARG A 217 -3.18 -26.20 35.43
C ARG A 217 -4.09 -26.65 34.27
N PRO A 218 -5.35 -27.02 34.56
CA PRO A 218 -6.20 -27.78 33.64
C PRO A 218 -6.75 -26.94 32.47
N ARG A 219 -7.01 -27.62 31.35
CA ARG A 219 -7.68 -27.05 30.18
C ARG A 219 -9.20 -26.99 30.38
N SER A 220 -9.83 -25.94 29.85
CA SER A 220 -11.28 -25.91 29.63
C SER A 220 -11.57 -26.44 28.23
N GLU A 221 -12.48 -27.40 28.11
CA GLU A 221 -13.00 -27.84 26.82
C GLU A 221 -14.11 -26.87 26.36
N GLY A 222 -14.19 -26.56 25.06
CA GLY A 222 -15.32 -25.78 24.51
C GLY A 222 -15.07 -24.91 23.28
N SER A 223 -13.82 -24.56 22.95
CA SER A 223 -13.49 -23.78 21.74
C SER A 223 -12.89 -24.66 20.63
N ASP A 224 -13.21 -24.34 19.37
CA ASP A 224 -12.78 -25.09 18.18
C ASP A 224 -11.32 -24.72 17.75
N GLU A 225 -10.44 -24.54 18.74
CA GLU A 225 -9.06 -24.05 18.56
C GLU A 225 -8.11 -25.10 17.94
N SER A 226 -8.58 -26.35 17.77
CA SER A 226 -7.78 -27.51 17.38
C SER A 226 -7.21 -27.51 15.95
N PHE A 227 -7.51 -26.47 15.15
CA PHE A 227 -7.09 -26.36 13.75
C PHE A 227 -5.99 -25.31 13.49
N ASN A 228 -5.62 -24.50 14.49
CA ASN A 228 -4.69 -23.38 14.32
C ASN A 228 -3.26 -23.74 14.75
N HIS A 229 -2.59 -24.65 14.05
CA HIS A 229 -1.32 -25.22 14.49
C HIS A 229 -0.04 -24.64 13.85
N HIS A 230 -0.10 -23.95 12.70
CA HIS A 230 1.11 -23.48 12.00
C HIS A 230 0.93 -22.07 11.40
N GLY A 231 1.91 -21.17 11.58
CA GLY A 231 1.95 -19.87 10.90
C GLY A 231 1.14 -18.74 11.55
N ILE A 232 0.20 -18.14 10.80
CA ILE A 232 -0.55 -16.92 11.18
C ILE A 232 -2.06 -17.23 11.26
N SER A 233 -2.71 -16.70 12.29
CA SER A 233 -4.16 -16.60 12.41
C SER A 233 -4.62 -15.16 12.69
N MET A 234 -5.94 -15.02 12.79
CA MET A 234 -6.66 -13.84 13.22
C MET A 234 -7.35 -14.18 14.54
N LYS A 235 -7.30 -13.27 15.51
CA LYS A 235 -8.23 -13.28 16.65
C LYS A 235 -9.29 -12.20 16.46
N GLN A 236 -10.53 -12.52 16.81
CA GLN A 236 -11.67 -11.61 16.71
C GLN A 236 -12.36 -11.48 18.07
N TYR A 237 -12.66 -10.25 18.45
CA TYR A 237 -13.26 -9.85 19.72
C TYR A 237 -14.56 -9.07 19.46
N PRO A 238 -15.63 -9.73 18.98
CA PRO A 238 -16.86 -9.05 18.57
C PRO A 238 -17.55 -8.29 19.70
N ALA A 239 -17.31 -8.67 20.95
CA ALA A 239 -17.81 -7.99 22.16
C ALA A 239 -16.98 -6.77 22.61
N SER A 240 -15.85 -6.46 21.95
CA SER A 240 -14.96 -5.35 22.30
C SER A 240 -15.68 -3.99 22.26
N LYS A 241 -15.34 -3.07 23.18
CA LYS A 241 -15.97 -1.76 23.36
C LYS A 241 -15.00 -0.59 23.35
N HIS A 242 -13.70 -0.85 23.44
CA HIS A 242 -12.66 0.16 23.63
C HIS A 242 -11.79 0.35 22.40
N ILE A 243 -11.16 1.52 22.31
CA ILE A 243 -10.03 1.78 21.40
C ILE A 243 -8.70 1.71 22.15
N LEU A 244 -7.63 1.49 21.40
CA LEU A 244 -6.26 1.76 21.84
C LEU A 244 -5.85 3.14 21.31
N VAL A 245 -5.20 3.95 22.13
CA VAL A 245 -4.64 5.25 21.76
C VAL A 245 -3.14 5.23 22.01
N LEU A 246 -2.34 5.59 21.00
CA LEU A 246 -0.89 5.66 21.07
C LEU A 246 -0.41 7.10 20.88
N SER A 247 0.57 7.52 21.69
CA SER A 247 1.30 8.79 21.52
C SER A 247 2.66 8.67 22.20
N LYS A 248 3.76 9.11 21.56
CA LYS A 248 5.12 9.11 22.11
C LYS A 248 5.53 7.81 22.83
N GLY A 249 5.36 6.66 22.16
CA GLY A 249 5.67 5.33 22.69
C GLY A 249 4.83 4.88 23.89
N GLN A 250 3.71 5.55 24.19
CA GLN A 250 2.86 5.28 25.35
C GLN A 250 1.46 4.82 24.92
N TYR A 251 0.85 3.98 25.77
CA TYR A 251 -0.33 3.17 25.44
C TYR A 251 -1.48 3.52 26.38
N TYR A 252 -2.64 3.85 25.83
CA TYR A 252 -3.84 4.19 26.59
C TYR A 252 -5.06 3.47 26.02
N THR A 253 -6.03 3.15 26.87
CA THR A 253 -7.29 2.49 26.49
C THR A 253 -8.49 3.28 26.97
N LEU A 254 -9.55 3.29 26.17
CA LEU A 254 -10.76 4.07 26.39
C LEU A 254 -11.98 3.27 25.91
N ASP A 255 -12.88 2.91 26.82
CA ASP A 255 -14.20 2.38 26.46
C ASP A 255 -15.02 3.45 25.75
N VAL A 256 -15.50 3.16 24.53
CA VAL A 256 -16.17 4.12 23.62
C VAL A 256 -17.57 3.66 23.16
N LEU A 257 -17.95 2.40 23.42
CA LEU A 257 -19.26 1.84 23.13
C LEU A 257 -19.92 1.20 24.38
N ASP A 258 -21.26 1.24 24.46
CA ASP A 258 -22.02 0.52 25.50
C ASP A 258 -22.39 -0.93 25.11
N ASP A 259 -23.12 -1.62 26.00
CA ASP A 259 -23.70 -2.96 25.76
C ASP A 259 -24.70 -3.04 24.60
N HIS A 260 -25.19 -1.91 24.11
CA HIS A 260 -26.13 -1.79 22.99
C HIS A 260 -25.48 -1.16 21.74
N HIS A 261 -24.14 -1.07 21.76
CA HIS A 261 -23.26 -0.52 20.74
C HIS A 261 -23.55 0.96 20.39
N ARG A 262 -24.14 1.72 21.30
CA ARG A 262 -24.27 3.19 21.23
C ARG A 262 -22.94 3.83 21.63
N ILE A 263 -22.69 5.04 21.13
CA ILE A 263 -21.42 5.75 21.34
C ILE A 263 -21.46 6.48 22.69
N LEU A 264 -20.37 6.43 23.46
CA LEU A 264 -20.29 7.02 24.81
C LEU A 264 -19.91 8.52 24.84
N TYR A 265 -19.36 9.03 23.74
CA TYR A 265 -18.77 10.37 23.65
C TYR A 265 -19.12 11.07 22.33
N THR A 266 -19.18 12.40 22.35
CA THR A 266 -19.19 13.22 21.13
C THR A 266 -17.76 13.38 20.57
N ASP A 267 -17.65 13.87 19.34
CA ASP A 267 -16.38 14.35 18.76
C ASP A 267 -15.64 15.35 19.68
N LYS A 268 -16.37 16.34 20.22
CA LYS A 268 -15.87 17.38 21.14
C LYS A 268 -15.51 16.83 22.53
N ASP A 269 -16.01 15.67 22.92
CA ASP A 269 -15.57 14.97 24.14
C ASP A 269 -14.30 14.15 23.86
N LEU A 270 -14.23 13.44 22.73
CA LEU A 270 -13.05 12.70 22.29
C LEU A 270 -11.85 13.61 22.07
N ALA A 271 -12.05 14.80 21.49
CA ALA A 271 -11.01 15.82 21.35
C ALA A 271 -10.39 16.19 22.71
N LYS A 272 -11.19 16.38 23.76
CA LYS A 272 -10.67 16.59 25.13
C LYS A 272 -9.87 15.41 25.65
N VAL A 273 -10.31 14.17 25.40
CA VAL A 273 -9.56 12.98 25.80
C VAL A 273 -8.20 12.92 25.07
N PHE A 274 -8.16 13.23 23.78
CA PHE A 274 -6.93 13.24 22.99
C PHE A 274 -6.00 14.41 23.37
N ALA A 275 -6.54 15.58 23.72
CA ALA A 275 -5.77 16.67 24.32
C ALA A 275 -5.12 16.24 25.65
N CYS A 276 -5.84 15.53 26.53
CA CYS A 276 -5.26 14.97 27.76
C CYS A 276 -4.19 13.91 27.46
N VAL A 277 -4.35 13.06 26.44
CA VAL A 277 -3.30 12.11 26.01
C VAL A 277 -2.05 12.83 25.52
N LEU A 278 -2.20 13.89 24.71
CA LEU A 278 -1.10 14.70 24.19
C LEU A 278 -0.39 15.49 25.29
N GLU A 279 -1.12 16.04 26.27
CA GLU A 279 -0.52 16.68 27.44
C GLU A 279 0.23 15.65 28.29
N ASP A 280 -0.36 14.47 28.53
CA ASP A 280 0.24 13.45 29.38
C ASP A 280 1.48 12.79 28.77
N SER A 281 1.47 12.54 27.45
CA SER A 281 2.60 11.92 26.76
C SER A 281 3.84 12.82 26.71
N ARG A 282 3.66 14.16 26.80
CA ARG A 282 4.71 15.18 26.81
C ARG A 282 5.39 15.40 28.19
N LYS A 283 4.80 14.92 29.30
CA LYS A 283 5.36 15.12 30.67
C LYS A 283 6.67 14.34 30.84
N SER A 284 7.68 14.92 31.48
CA SER A 284 9.02 14.29 31.60
C SER A 284 9.00 12.91 32.27
N TYR A 285 8.13 12.71 33.27
CA TYR A 285 7.90 11.40 33.91
C TYR A 285 7.31 10.35 32.95
N SER A 286 6.42 10.78 32.06
CA SER A 286 5.81 9.97 31.01
C SER A 286 6.82 9.63 29.91
N VAL A 287 7.67 10.59 29.51
CA VAL A 287 8.76 10.37 28.54
C VAL A 287 9.76 9.34 29.07
N GLY A 288 10.13 9.38 30.35
CA GLY A 288 10.95 8.34 31.01
C GLY A 288 10.28 6.96 31.14
N ARG A 289 9.07 6.78 30.60
CA ARG A 289 8.28 5.54 30.56
C ARG A 289 7.73 5.23 29.15
N SER A 290 8.20 5.94 28.13
CA SER A 290 7.89 5.58 26.73
C SER A 290 8.55 4.24 26.37
N THR A 291 8.04 3.57 25.35
CA THR A 291 8.67 2.35 24.84
C THR A 291 8.46 2.18 23.35
N ALA A 292 9.53 1.75 22.66
CA ALA A 292 9.46 1.34 21.26
C ALA A 292 8.82 -0.05 21.06
N LEU A 293 8.06 -0.57 22.02
CA LEU A 293 7.36 -1.87 21.99
C LEU A 293 6.63 -2.15 20.66
N GLY A 294 6.09 -1.11 20.03
CA GLY A 294 5.40 -1.19 18.75
C GLY A 294 6.27 -1.74 17.62
N SER A 295 7.58 -1.48 17.66
CA SER A 295 8.56 -2.01 16.71
C SER A 295 8.68 -3.53 16.74
N LEU A 296 8.24 -4.23 17.79
CA LEU A 296 8.17 -5.70 17.79
C LEU A 296 7.18 -6.24 16.74
N THR A 297 6.05 -5.55 16.51
CA THR A 297 5.11 -5.86 15.40
C THR A 297 5.71 -5.64 14.02
N SER A 298 6.82 -4.88 13.97
CA SER A 298 7.54 -4.47 12.77
C SER A 298 8.69 -5.44 12.41
N TYR A 299 9.04 -6.35 13.33
CA TYR A 299 10.26 -7.15 13.29
C TYR A 299 10.15 -8.41 12.39
N SER A 300 11.18 -9.27 12.39
CA SER A 300 11.10 -10.57 11.69
C SER A 300 9.99 -11.42 12.31
N PHE A 301 9.28 -12.22 11.51
CA PHE A 301 8.14 -13.00 12.02
C PHE A 301 8.56 -14.04 13.05
N ARG A 302 9.73 -14.67 12.87
CA ARG A 302 10.37 -15.54 13.87
C ARG A 302 10.51 -14.79 15.21
N ASN A 303 11.12 -13.61 15.19
CA ASN A 303 11.46 -12.89 16.42
C ASN A 303 10.22 -12.25 17.06
N TRP A 304 9.27 -11.73 16.26
CA TRP A 304 7.98 -11.24 16.75
C TRP A 304 7.17 -12.36 17.41
N LYS A 305 7.10 -13.55 16.80
CA LYS A 305 6.45 -14.73 17.36
C LYS A 305 7.00 -15.08 18.76
N TYR A 306 8.32 -15.10 18.93
CA TYR A 306 8.96 -15.30 20.24
C TYR A 306 8.71 -14.16 21.23
N ALA A 307 8.89 -12.90 20.83
CA ALA A 307 8.68 -11.74 21.70
C ALA A 307 7.22 -11.64 22.15
N ARG A 308 6.25 -11.85 21.25
CA ARG A 308 4.81 -11.91 21.55
C ARG A 308 4.46 -13.04 22.51
N LYS A 309 5.12 -14.20 22.45
CA LYS A 309 4.92 -15.28 23.43
C LYS A 309 5.42 -14.89 24.82
N ARG A 310 6.55 -14.17 24.91
CA ARG A 310 7.05 -13.58 26.17
C ARG A 310 6.10 -12.51 26.71
N LEU A 311 5.54 -11.65 25.86
CA LEU A 311 4.48 -10.69 26.24
C LEU A 311 3.22 -11.42 26.75
N GLN A 312 2.72 -12.43 26.04
CA GLN A 312 1.57 -13.24 26.48
C GLN A 312 1.77 -13.89 27.86
N LYS A 313 2.99 -14.35 28.18
CA LYS A 313 3.31 -14.97 29.49
C LYS A 313 3.42 -13.94 30.62
N ARG A 314 3.89 -12.71 30.34
CA ARG A 314 4.19 -11.69 31.37
C ARG A 314 3.10 -10.63 31.55
N PHE A 315 2.42 -10.26 30.46
CA PHE A 315 1.43 -9.19 30.38
C PHE A 315 0.17 -9.66 29.62
N PRO A 316 -0.50 -10.76 30.06
CA PRO A 316 -1.63 -11.33 29.32
C PRO A 316 -2.80 -10.33 29.20
N VAL A 317 -3.07 -9.54 30.25
CA VAL A 317 -4.19 -8.59 30.29
C VAL A 317 -3.91 -7.37 29.42
N GLU A 318 -2.68 -6.85 29.45
CA GLU A 318 -2.27 -5.68 28.69
C GLU A 318 -2.20 -5.99 27.19
N LEU A 319 -1.72 -7.18 26.84
CA LEU A 319 -1.71 -7.63 25.45
C LEU A 319 -3.12 -7.98 24.96
N GLU A 320 -3.99 -8.55 25.81
CA GLU A 320 -5.40 -8.76 25.45
C GLU A 320 -6.14 -7.43 25.24
N MET A 321 -5.88 -6.40 26.06
CA MET A 321 -6.43 -5.05 25.84
C MET A 321 -6.02 -4.47 24.47
N ILE A 322 -4.78 -4.68 24.04
CA ILE A 322 -4.30 -4.27 22.70
C ILE A 322 -4.94 -5.12 21.59
N ASP A 323 -4.87 -6.45 21.71
CA ASP A 323 -5.39 -7.42 20.75
C ASP A 323 -6.88 -7.18 20.46
N SER A 324 -7.67 -6.98 21.53
CA SER A 324 -9.12 -6.84 21.48
C SER A 324 -9.63 -5.45 21.11
N ALA A 325 -8.81 -4.40 21.18
CA ALA A 325 -9.26 -3.03 20.88
C ALA A 325 -9.91 -2.93 19.48
N LEU A 326 -10.97 -2.13 19.37
CA LEU A 326 -11.75 -1.91 18.14
C LEU A 326 -10.83 -1.56 16.97
N PHE A 327 -10.01 -0.52 17.15
CA PHE A 327 -8.93 -0.10 16.26
C PHE A 327 -7.95 0.74 17.09
N VAL A 328 -6.84 1.18 16.47
CA VAL A 328 -5.83 2.01 17.11
C VAL A 328 -5.94 3.46 16.60
N ILE A 329 -6.03 4.43 17.51
CA ILE A 329 -5.74 5.84 17.23
C ILE A 329 -4.25 6.06 17.47
N VAL A 330 -3.56 6.72 16.55
CA VAL A 330 -2.16 7.15 16.72
C VAL A 330 -2.10 8.67 16.62
N LEU A 331 -1.75 9.33 17.72
CA LEU A 331 -1.52 10.77 17.80
C LEU A 331 -0.02 11.02 17.59
N ASP A 332 0.35 11.17 16.33
CA ASP A 332 1.74 11.25 15.84
C ASP A 332 2.28 12.68 15.98
N GLU A 333 3.45 12.83 16.60
CA GLU A 333 4.03 14.15 16.90
C GLU A 333 4.67 14.90 15.72
N SER A 334 4.67 14.33 14.52
CA SER A 334 5.37 14.90 13.36
C SER A 334 4.58 15.97 12.60
N ASP A 335 5.29 16.86 11.89
CA ASP A 335 4.76 18.11 11.33
C ASP A 335 5.32 18.40 9.92
N ARG A 336 4.98 19.55 9.32
CA ARG A 336 5.42 20.02 7.99
C ARG A 336 6.85 20.55 7.96
N SER A 337 7.51 20.72 9.11
CA SER A 337 8.92 21.09 9.21
C SER A 337 9.87 20.02 8.65
N ASP A 338 9.37 18.80 8.51
CA ASP A 338 10.14 17.63 8.14
C ASP A 338 10.18 17.54 6.60
N ASP A 339 11.25 18.03 5.98
CA ASP A 339 11.29 18.58 4.61
C ASP A 339 10.96 17.65 3.40
N ASP A 340 10.84 18.25 2.22
CA ASP A 340 9.91 18.01 1.10
C ASP A 340 10.00 16.68 0.30
N GLN A 341 10.51 15.59 0.89
CA GLN A 341 10.34 14.22 0.38
C GLN A 341 9.86 13.23 1.47
N SER A 342 9.32 13.77 2.57
CA SER A 342 8.87 13.06 3.76
C SER A 342 7.39 12.66 3.75
N TYR A 343 6.51 13.40 3.07
CA TYR A 343 5.07 13.46 3.39
C TYR A 343 4.38 12.09 3.52
N ALA A 344 4.53 11.22 2.52
CA ALA A 344 3.98 9.87 2.56
C ALA A 344 4.67 8.96 3.59
N LYS A 345 5.99 9.11 3.77
CA LYS A 345 6.81 8.33 4.71
C LYS A 345 6.37 8.62 6.16
N ARG A 346 6.28 9.90 6.50
CA ARG A 346 5.78 10.44 7.77
C ARG A 346 4.40 9.91 8.12
N LEU A 347 3.44 9.99 7.20
CA LEU A 347 2.08 9.50 7.40
C LEU A 347 1.96 7.96 7.47
N PHE A 348 2.81 7.23 6.76
CA PHE A 348 2.76 5.77 6.71
C PHE A 348 3.47 5.12 7.91
N TYR A 349 4.72 5.49 8.19
CA TYR A 349 5.54 4.85 9.20
C TYR A 349 6.16 5.81 10.22
N GLY A 350 5.76 7.09 10.26
CA GLY A 350 6.25 8.08 11.23
C GLY A 350 7.60 8.68 10.83
N THR A 351 8.14 9.56 11.69
CA THR A 351 9.51 10.06 11.56
C THR A 351 10.51 9.02 12.06
N SER A 352 11.72 9.04 11.48
CA SER A 352 12.87 8.25 11.95
C SER A 352 13.97 9.23 12.34
N VAL A 353 14.14 9.42 13.65
CA VAL A 353 15.11 10.35 14.25
C VAL A 353 15.89 9.58 15.31
N ILE A 354 17.20 9.49 15.16
CA ILE A 354 18.09 8.92 16.18
C ILE A 354 18.52 10.05 17.11
N ASP A 355 18.40 9.86 18.42
CA ASP A 355 18.95 10.79 19.40
C ASP A 355 20.49 10.67 19.44
N GLU A 356 21.19 11.78 19.22
CA GLU A 356 22.66 11.82 19.17
C GLU A 356 23.33 11.49 20.52
N VAL A 357 22.60 11.62 21.63
CA VAL A 357 23.15 11.41 22.98
C VAL A 357 23.02 9.94 23.43
N THR A 358 21.88 9.30 23.19
CA THR A 358 21.61 7.91 23.61
C THR A 358 21.76 6.88 22.48
N GLY A 359 21.76 7.30 21.22
CA GLY A 359 21.75 6.41 20.06
C GLY A 359 20.41 5.69 19.81
N LEU A 360 19.36 6.03 20.55
CA LEU A 360 18.04 5.39 20.45
C LEU A 360 17.17 6.05 19.36
N GLN A 361 16.23 5.29 18.82
CA GLN A 361 15.24 5.79 17.86
C GLN A 361 14.11 6.52 18.61
N VAL A 362 14.10 7.85 18.53
CA VAL A 362 13.13 8.74 19.19
C VAL A 362 12.07 9.31 18.23
N GLY A 363 12.13 8.97 16.94
CA GLY A 363 11.11 9.31 15.97
C GLY A 363 9.77 8.59 16.19
N SER A 364 8.70 9.15 15.62
CA SER A 364 7.33 8.66 15.85
C SER A 364 7.05 7.26 15.27
N CYS A 365 7.97 6.71 14.46
CA CYS A 365 7.87 5.37 13.89
C CYS A 365 7.73 4.23 14.91
N THR A 366 8.26 4.43 16.11
CA THR A 366 8.14 3.53 17.26
C THR A 366 6.72 3.45 17.81
N THR A 367 5.89 4.46 17.52
CA THR A 367 4.52 4.62 18.01
C THR A 367 3.53 4.07 16.95
N ARG A 368 3.58 2.75 16.71
CA ARG A 368 2.73 2.01 15.75
C ARG A 368 2.43 0.61 16.26
N TRP A 369 1.34 -0.01 15.80
CA TRP A 369 1.02 -1.42 16.05
C TRP A 369 0.49 -2.10 14.78
N TYR A 370 1.40 -2.69 13.99
CA TYR A 370 1.12 -3.10 12.61
C TYR A 370 0.21 -4.34 12.46
N ASP A 371 -0.07 -5.10 13.54
CA ASP A 371 -1.00 -6.25 13.49
C ASP A 371 -2.50 -5.87 13.52
N LYS A 372 -2.83 -4.57 13.52
CA LYS A 372 -4.20 -4.04 13.62
C LYS A 372 -4.49 -2.91 12.62
N LEU A 373 -5.78 -2.59 12.46
CA LEU A 373 -6.24 -1.36 11.81
C LEU A 373 -5.85 -0.14 12.66
N GLN A 374 -5.16 0.83 12.04
CA GLN A 374 -4.68 2.06 12.68
C GLN A 374 -5.22 3.29 11.93
N LEU A 375 -5.70 4.29 12.68
CA LEU A 375 -5.99 5.65 12.21
C LEU A 375 -4.94 6.58 12.84
N VAL A 376 -4.04 7.07 12.00
CA VAL A 376 -2.98 8.03 12.37
C VAL A 376 -3.47 9.44 12.10
N VAL A 377 -3.24 10.36 13.04
CA VAL A 377 -3.42 11.81 12.87
C VAL A 377 -2.15 12.52 13.34
N THR A 378 -1.54 13.31 12.46
CA THR A 378 -0.28 14.04 12.72
C THR A 378 -0.52 15.39 13.42
N ALA A 379 0.56 16.08 13.83
CA ALA A 379 0.47 17.40 14.45
C ALA A 379 -0.17 18.44 13.50
N ASP A 380 0.12 18.36 12.19
CA ASP A 380 -0.53 19.15 11.13
C ASP A 380 -1.90 18.60 10.67
N ALA A 381 -2.57 17.84 11.54
CA ALA A 381 -3.92 17.29 11.37
C ALA A 381 -4.16 16.46 10.08
N LYS A 382 -3.09 15.96 9.44
CA LYS A 382 -3.20 15.05 8.30
C LYS A 382 -3.51 13.64 8.80
N ALA A 383 -4.38 12.94 8.08
CA ALA A 383 -4.94 11.67 8.53
C ALA A 383 -4.63 10.53 7.57
N CYS A 384 -4.23 9.38 8.12
CA CYS A 384 -3.86 8.18 7.38
C CYS A 384 -4.49 6.94 8.03
N ILE A 385 -5.02 6.01 7.21
CA ILE A 385 -5.50 4.71 7.67
C ILE A 385 -4.58 3.61 7.13
N ILE A 386 -4.05 2.79 8.04
CA ILE A 386 -3.09 1.71 7.78
C ILE A 386 -3.69 0.39 8.27
N TRP A 387 -3.59 -0.70 7.50
CA TRP A 387 -4.20 -1.98 7.87
C TRP A 387 -3.35 -3.20 7.55
N ASP A 388 -3.46 -4.23 8.38
CA ASP A 388 -2.90 -5.54 8.07
C ASP A 388 -3.68 -6.22 6.94
N SER A 389 -2.97 -6.61 5.88
CA SER A 389 -3.53 -7.18 4.66
C SER A 389 -3.88 -8.68 4.74
N PHE A 390 -3.56 -9.38 5.85
CA PHE A 390 -4.02 -10.75 6.10
C PHE A 390 -5.40 -10.77 6.77
N THR A 391 -5.71 -9.76 7.57
CA THR A 391 -6.98 -9.64 8.32
C THR A 391 -8.03 -8.79 7.60
N CYS A 392 -7.64 -7.67 7.00
CA CYS A 392 -8.55 -6.66 6.46
C CYS A 392 -8.55 -6.61 4.91
N GLU A 393 -9.73 -6.73 4.29
CA GLU A 393 -9.91 -6.66 2.84
C GLU A 393 -10.00 -5.21 2.35
N GLY A 394 -9.30 -4.89 1.26
CA GLY A 394 -9.07 -3.50 0.82
C GLY A 394 -10.32 -2.74 0.39
N SER A 395 -11.36 -3.39 -0.15
CA SER A 395 -12.61 -2.71 -0.53
C SER A 395 -13.46 -2.36 0.70
N ALA A 396 -13.45 -3.24 1.72
CA ALA A 396 -14.10 -2.98 3.00
C ALA A 396 -13.41 -1.84 3.75
N VAL A 397 -12.07 -1.80 3.77
CA VAL A 397 -11.31 -0.66 4.29
C VAL A 397 -11.64 0.61 3.49
N LEU A 398 -11.64 0.55 2.15
CA LEU A 398 -11.97 1.72 1.32
C LEU A 398 -13.36 2.30 1.65
N ARG A 399 -14.39 1.45 1.79
CA ARG A 399 -15.72 1.93 2.18
C ARG A 399 -15.70 2.59 3.55
N PHE A 400 -15.13 1.93 4.56
CA PHE A 400 -15.00 2.48 5.91
C PHE A 400 -14.33 3.86 5.89
N THR A 401 -13.14 3.97 5.30
CA THR A 401 -12.36 5.21 5.19
C THR A 401 -13.15 6.31 4.46
N SER A 402 -13.93 5.94 3.44
CA SER A 402 -14.77 6.89 2.66
C SER A 402 -16.00 7.39 3.43
N GLU A 403 -16.71 6.50 4.12
CA GLU A 403 -17.90 6.84 4.90
C GLU A 403 -17.53 7.60 6.17
N VAL A 404 -16.39 7.28 6.80
CA VAL A 404 -15.79 8.07 7.89
C VAL A 404 -15.48 9.51 7.43
N TYR A 405 -14.85 9.67 6.26
CA TYR A 405 -14.59 11.01 5.72
C TYR A 405 -15.89 11.78 5.42
N ALA A 406 -16.87 11.14 4.76
CA ALA A 406 -18.15 11.77 4.43
C ALA A 406 -18.95 12.18 5.69
N GLU A 407 -18.97 11.33 6.72
CA GLU A 407 -19.59 11.63 8.01
C GLU A 407 -18.84 12.78 8.73
N SER A 408 -17.51 12.84 8.60
CA SER A 408 -16.71 13.96 9.14
C SER A 408 -17.05 15.30 8.49
N VAL A 409 -17.30 15.32 7.18
CA VAL A 409 -17.72 16.54 6.45
C VAL A 409 -19.17 16.93 6.81
N MET A 410 -20.07 15.96 7.01
CA MET A 410 -21.45 16.24 7.43
C MET A 410 -21.57 16.75 8.88
N ARG A 411 -20.53 16.63 9.72
CA ARG A 411 -20.41 17.35 11.01
C ARG A 411 -20.73 18.84 10.85
N LEU A 412 -20.08 19.50 9.89
CA LEU A 412 -20.22 20.93 9.65
C LEU A 412 -21.65 21.30 9.23
N ALA A 413 -22.34 20.40 8.52
CA ALA A 413 -23.75 20.57 8.20
C ALA A 413 -24.66 20.38 9.43
N ARG A 414 -24.32 19.52 10.40
CA ARG A 414 -25.04 19.42 11.69
C ARG A 414 -24.86 20.67 12.55
N ASP A 415 -23.62 21.14 12.73
CA ASP A 415 -23.32 22.32 13.54
C ASP A 415 -24.06 23.58 13.04
N VAL A 416 -24.27 23.71 11.72
CA VAL A 416 -25.03 24.82 11.11
C VAL A 416 -26.55 24.62 11.17
N ASN A 417 -27.06 23.37 11.15
CA ASN A 417 -28.49 23.07 11.08
C ASN A 417 -29.01 22.43 12.40
N GLU A 418 -28.78 23.12 13.52
CA GLU A 418 -29.34 22.80 14.85
C GLU A 418 -29.10 21.35 15.33
N ASN A 419 -28.03 20.71 14.87
CA ASN A 419 -27.71 19.30 15.09
C ASN A 419 -28.75 18.29 14.56
N SER A 420 -29.50 18.61 13.48
CA SER A 420 -30.41 17.64 12.88
C SER A 420 -29.70 16.34 12.49
N ALA A 421 -30.30 15.20 12.88
CA ALA A 421 -29.83 13.86 12.57
C ALA A 421 -29.84 13.56 11.05
N ASP A 422 -30.57 14.33 10.25
CA ASP A 422 -30.63 14.19 8.78
C ASP A 422 -29.25 14.30 8.13
N PHE A 423 -28.37 15.13 8.70
CA PHE A 423 -26.98 15.33 8.26
C PHE A 423 -26.06 14.26 8.88
N SER A 424 -26.38 12.99 8.60
CA SER A 424 -25.56 11.82 8.89
C SER A 424 -25.81 10.73 7.85
N LEU A 425 -24.83 9.87 7.60
CA LEU A 425 -25.02 8.60 6.89
C LEU A 425 -25.94 7.66 7.66
N TRP A 426 -25.94 7.76 9.00
CA TRP A 426 -26.71 6.88 9.89
C TRP A 426 -27.49 7.69 10.94
N PRO A 427 -28.61 8.34 10.58
CA PRO A 427 -29.42 9.15 11.51
C PRO A 427 -29.92 8.39 12.75
N MET A 428 -30.04 7.06 12.65
CA MET A 428 -30.50 6.16 13.73
C MET A 428 -29.41 5.79 14.76
N ILE A 429 -28.21 6.37 14.64
CA ILE A 429 -27.09 6.13 15.56
C ILE A 429 -27.01 7.22 16.62
N GLU A 430 -27.46 6.85 17.81
CA GLU A 430 -27.46 7.67 19.02
C GLU A 430 -26.10 7.69 19.73
N THR A 431 -25.83 8.79 20.44
CA THR A 431 -24.69 8.93 21.35
C THR A 431 -25.22 9.09 22.78
N GLN A 432 -25.01 8.10 23.64
CA GLN A 432 -25.27 8.22 25.07
C GLN A 432 -24.06 8.88 25.72
N ARG A 433 -24.01 10.21 25.68
CA ARG A 433 -22.92 11.00 26.24
C ARG A 433 -22.79 10.77 27.76
N ILE A 434 -21.68 10.20 28.21
CA ILE A 434 -21.41 9.95 29.65
C ILE A 434 -20.49 10.98 30.31
N LEU A 435 -19.81 11.83 29.54
CA LEU A 435 -18.98 12.91 30.05
C LEU A 435 -19.82 14.17 30.29
N GLU A 436 -19.90 14.63 31.54
CA GLU A 436 -20.43 15.96 31.83
C GLU A 436 -19.39 17.06 31.53
N ALA A 437 -19.85 18.31 31.38
CA ALA A 437 -18.97 19.42 30.99
C ALA A 437 -17.84 19.72 32.01
N SER A 438 -18.01 19.27 33.26
CA SER A 438 -17.09 19.41 34.39
C SER A 438 -16.26 18.15 34.71
N ASP A 439 -16.48 17.02 34.03
CA ASP A 439 -15.71 15.80 34.27
C ASP A 439 -14.27 15.92 33.76
N ASN A 440 -13.32 15.38 34.54
CA ASN A 440 -11.95 15.21 34.10
C ASN A 440 -11.85 13.95 33.21
N ALA A 441 -11.57 14.14 31.92
CA ALA A 441 -11.45 13.08 30.91
C ALA A 441 -10.50 11.93 31.33
N ASN A 442 -9.45 12.22 32.10
CA ASN A 442 -8.50 11.23 32.61
C ASN A 442 -9.13 10.14 33.49
N LYS A 443 -10.32 10.38 34.06
CA LYS A 443 -11.10 9.40 34.85
C LYS A 443 -11.52 8.17 34.04
N PHE A 444 -11.68 8.30 32.73
CA PHE A 444 -12.14 7.25 31.82
C PHE A 444 -10.99 6.66 30.97
N LEU A 445 -9.79 7.24 31.05
CA LEU A 445 -8.62 6.88 30.26
C LEU A 445 -7.70 5.95 31.07
N ARG A 446 -7.58 4.68 30.68
CA ARG A 446 -6.68 3.72 31.32
C ARG A 446 -5.34 3.66 30.58
N LYS A 447 -4.31 4.32 31.14
CA LYS A 447 -2.91 4.17 30.72
C LYS A 447 -2.42 2.74 31.02
N ILE A 448 -1.65 2.16 30.10
CA ILE A 448 -0.93 0.89 30.29
C ILE A 448 0.51 1.23 30.68
N GLU A 449 0.93 0.82 31.87
CA GLU A 449 2.31 0.99 32.34
C GLU A 449 3.12 -0.29 32.12
N TRP A 450 4.26 -0.17 31.45
CA TRP A 450 5.13 -1.30 31.14
C TRP A 450 6.29 -1.44 32.14
N SER A 451 6.66 -2.68 32.45
CA SER A 451 7.77 -3.00 33.36
C SER A 451 8.54 -4.23 32.86
N PHE A 452 9.37 -4.01 31.85
CA PHE A 452 10.10 -5.06 31.13
C PHE A 452 11.34 -5.54 31.89
N LEU A 453 11.65 -6.82 31.72
CA LEU A 453 12.96 -7.39 32.07
C LEU A 453 13.99 -7.00 30.99
N ASN A 454 15.29 -7.09 31.34
CA ASN A 454 16.39 -6.69 30.46
C ASN A 454 16.33 -7.39 29.10
N GLU A 455 16.00 -8.68 29.06
CA GLU A 455 15.92 -9.47 27.82
C GLU A 455 14.79 -9.01 26.89
N MET A 456 13.73 -8.40 27.43
CA MET A 456 12.66 -7.81 26.64
C MET A 456 13.04 -6.39 26.17
N ASN A 457 13.74 -5.61 26.99
CA ASN A 457 14.30 -4.33 26.56
C ASN A 457 15.32 -4.53 25.41
N THR A 458 16.15 -5.57 25.47
CA THR A 458 17.04 -5.96 24.34
C THR A 458 16.24 -6.26 23.07
N HIS A 459 15.13 -6.99 23.16
CA HIS A 459 14.28 -7.25 21.98
C HIS A 459 13.69 -5.97 21.39
N ILE A 460 13.20 -5.06 22.24
CA ILE A 460 12.62 -3.77 21.82
C ILE A 460 13.68 -2.89 21.14
N HIS A 461 14.90 -2.86 21.67
CA HIS A 461 16.03 -2.14 21.08
C HIS A 461 16.50 -2.75 19.75
N LEU A 462 16.59 -4.09 19.66
CA LEU A 462 16.93 -4.74 18.40
C LEU A 462 15.84 -4.54 17.32
N SER A 463 14.56 -4.44 17.71
CA SER A 463 13.47 -4.17 16.76
C SER A 463 13.36 -2.69 16.35
N GLU A 464 13.69 -1.71 17.21
CA GLU A 464 13.72 -0.30 16.81
C GLU A 464 14.92 0.01 15.89
N THR A 465 16.08 -0.60 16.14
CA THR A 465 17.23 -0.53 15.21
C THR A 465 16.83 -1.10 13.86
N LYS A 466 16.24 -2.30 13.82
CA LYS A 466 15.78 -2.96 12.58
C LYS A 466 14.68 -2.17 11.86
N LEU A 467 13.78 -1.50 12.58
CA LEU A 467 12.78 -0.57 12.04
C LEU A 467 13.45 0.62 11.34
N SER A 468 14.43 1.25 11.99
CA SER A 468 15.20 2.38 11.46
C SER A 468 15.95 2.00 10.18
N ASP A 469 16.57 0.82 10.20
CA ASP A 469 17.25 0.17 9.09
C ASP A 469 16.33 0.03 7.87
N ILE A 470 15.11 -0.48 8.07
CA ILE A 470 14.20 -0.79 6.95
C ILE A 470 13.43 0.44 6.47
N ILE A 471 13.18 1.44 7.33
CA ILE A 471 12.75 2.78 6.89
C ILE A 471 13.79 3.37 5.94
N SER A 472 15.07 3.33 6.33
CA SER A 472 16.20 3.84 5.53
C SER A 472 16.37 3.09 4.20
N LYS A 473 15.95 1.82 4.14
CA LYS A 473 15.93 1.00 2.92
C LYS A 473 14.77 1.29 1.96
N HIS A 474 13.73 2.07 2.32
CA HIS A 474 12.54 2.26 1.47
C HIS A 474 12.36 3.71 0.99
N ASP A 475 12.33 3.91 -0.33
CA ASP A 475 11.83 5.14 -0.93
C ASP A 475 10.33 5.06 -1.24
N ILE A 476 9.65 6.20 -1.11
CA ILE A 476 8.22 6.38 -1.38
C ILE A 476 8.06 7.66 -2.17
N ILE A 477 7.42 7.55 -3.33
CA ILE A 477 7.33 8.60 -4.33
C ILE A 477 5.86 8.79 -4.72
N ASN A 478 5.36 10.01 -4.58
CA ASN A 478 4.05 10.39 -5.09
C ASN A 478 4.19 11.08 -6.44
N TYR A 479 3.25 10.80 -7.34
CA TYR A 479 3.26 11.35 -8.68
C TYR A 479 1.83 11.45 -9.24
N THR A 480 1.48 12.64 -9.72
CA THR A 480 0.18 12.93 -10.35
C THR A 480 0.31 12.80 -11.85
N LEU A 481 -0.21 11.71 -12.40
CA LEU A 481 -0.20 11.40 -13.83
C LEU A 481 -1.42 12.04 -14.52
N PRO A 482 -1.28 12.84 -15.59
CA PRO A 482 -2.40 13.51 -16.28
C PRO A 482 -3.26 12.57 -17.16
N PHE A 483 -3.48 11.32 -16.72
CA PHE A 483 -4.17 10.27 -17.47
C PHE A 483 -5.27 9.59 -16.63
N GLY A 484 -6.41 10.26 -16.49
CA GLY A 484 -7.59 9.77 -15.77
C GLY A 484 -8.62 9.03 -16.63
N ARG A 485 -9.80 8.80 -16.03
CA ARG A 485 -10.97 8.13 -16.64
C ARG A 485 -11.50 8.78 -17.93
N HIS A 486 -11.10 10.00 -18.28
CA HIS A 486 -11.53 10.70 -19.49
C HIS A 486 -10.69 10.35 -20.72
N ILE A 487 -9.37 10.28 -20.58
CA ILE A 487 -8.49 9.85 -21.68
C ILE A 487 -8.77 8.38 -22.03
N ALA A 488 -8.82 7.48 -21.04
CA ALA A 488 -9.16 6.07 -21.27
C ALA A 488 -10.50 5.87 -22.00
N ARG A 489 -11.51 6.71 -21.69
CA ARG A 489 -12.81 6.72 -22.41
C ARG A 489 -12.67 7.13 -23.88
N ARG A 490 -11.82 8.11 -24.21
CA ARG A 490 -11.54 8.52 -25.61
C ARG A 490 -10.80 7.44 -26.40
N LEU A 491 -9.96 6.65 -25.71
CA LEU A 491 -9.28 5.47 -26.23
C LEU A 491 -10.15 4.19 -26.23
N ASN A 492 -11.42 4.27 -25.79
CA ASN A 492 -12.38 3.16 -25.68
C ASN A 492 -11.94 1.99 -24.75
N ILE A 493 -11.11 2.25 -23.75
CA ILE A 493 -10.58 1.23 -22.81
C ILE A 493 -10.91 1.53 -21.35
N ARG A 494 -10.67 0.53 -20.48
CA ARG A 494 -10.68 0.73 -19.03
C ARG A 494 -9.46 1.52 -18.58
N ALA A 495 -9.70 2.50 -17.72
CA ALA A 495 -8.63 3.29 -17.10
C ALA A 495 -7.73 2.45 -16.18
N ASP A 496 -8.23 1.38 -15.54
CA ASP A 496 -7.39 0.36 -14.87
C ASP A 496 -6.33 -0.17 -15.83
N SER A 497 -6.80 -0.77 -16.92
CA SER A 497 -5.99 -1.51 -17.87
C SER A 497 -5.01 -0.60 -18.61
N MET A 498 -5.40 0.65 -18.87
CA MET A 498 -4.50 1.70 -19.38
C MET A 498 -3.30 1.91 -18.46
N ILE A 499 -3.49 2.01 -17.14
CA ILE A 499 -2.40 2.16 -16.16
C ILE A 499 -1.60 0.85 -16.05
N GLN A 500 -2.26 -0.29 -15.89
CA GLN A 500 -1.60 -1.57 -15.65
C GLN A 500 -0.76 -2.04 -16.86
N VAL A 501 -1.29 -1.93 -18.09
CA VAL A 501 -0.54 -2.21 -19.33
C VAL A 501 0.56 -1.17 -19.53
N GLY A 502 0.27 0.11 -19.28
CA GLY A 502 1.26 1.19 -19.33
C GLY A 502 2.45 0.96 -18.39
N LEU A 503 2.20 0.45 -17.18
CA LEU A 503 3.23 0.08 -16.19
C LEU A 503 4.13 -1.06 -16.67
N GLN A 504 3.58 -2.09 -17.34
CA GLN A 504 4.38 -3.18 -17.90
C GLN A 504 5.30 -2.70 -19.02
N ILE A 505 4.79 -1.85 -19.92
CA ILE A 505 5.59 -1.25 -21.00
C ILE A 505 6.65 -0.30 -20.41
N ALA A 506 6.29 0.56 -19.45
CA ALA A 506 7.22 1.47 -18.80
C ALA A 506 8.33 0.74 -18.01
N HIS A 507 8.01 -0.40 -17.40
CA HIS A 507 9.01 -1.26 -16.75
C HIS A 507 9.94 -1.90 -17.79
N TYR A 508 9.39 -2.50 -18.85
CA TYR A 508 10.18 -3.10 -19.94
C TYR A 508 11.10 -2.04 -20.59
N ALA A 509 10.63 -0.79 -20.71
CA ALA A 509 11.35 0.36 -21.22
C ALA A 509 12.50 0.86 -20.34
N LEU A 510 12.57 0.47 -19.06
CA LEU A 510 13.69 0.79 -18.17
C LEU A 510 14.66 -0.38 -17.96
N TYR A 511 14.16 -1.61 -18.00
CA TYR A 511 14.88 -2.78 -17.52
C TYR A 511 15.07 -3.88 -18.58
N GLY A 512 14.53 -3.71 -19.79
CA GLY A 512 14.70 -4.64 -20.92
C GLY A 512 14.07 -6.03 -20.72
N LYS A 513 13.32 -6.24 -19.63
CA LYS A 513 12.74 -7.53 -19.24
C LYS A 513 11.26 -7.43 -18.89
N VAL A 514 10.53 -8.49 -19.24
CA VAL A 514 9.17 -8.73 -18.75
C VAL A 514 9.27 -9.16 -17.27
N ILE A 515 8.26 -8.85 -16.48
CA ILE A 515 8.22 -9.15 -15.04
C ILE A 515 6.92 -9.83 -14.65
N PHE A 516 6.95 -10.58 -13.55
CA PHE A 516 5.74 -11.14 -12.97
C PHE A 516 5.07 -10.06 -12.11
N ALA A 517 3.84 -9.71 -12.47
CA ALA A 517 3.10 -8.60 -11.88
C ALA A 517 1.68 -9.02 -11.49
N LEU A 518 1.24 -8.58 -10.30
CA LEU A 518 -0.05 -8.97 -9.73
C LEU A 518 -0.94 -7.75 -9.42
N GLU A 519 -2.22 -7.85 -9.81
CA GLU A 519 -3.30 -6.96 -9.36
C GLU A 519 -4.24 -7.70 -8.38
N PRO A 520 -4.54 -7.15 -7.19
CA PRO A 520 -5.57 -7.70 -6.31
C PRO A 520 -6.99 -7.30 -6.76
N VAL A 521 -7.84 -8.29 -7.04
CA VAL A 521 -9.24 -8.12 -7.42
C VAL A 521 -10.15 -8.57 -6.29
N SER A 522 -11.09 -7.73 -5.85
CA SER A 522 -12.10 -8.13 -4.86
C SER A 522 -13.08 -9.15 -5.46
N VAL A 523 -13.23 -10.31 -4.80
CA VAL A 523 -14.12 -11.41 -5.23
C VAL A 523 -15.35 -11.55 -4.31
N ARG A 524 -15.71 -10.48 -3.58
CA ARG A 524 -16.84 -10.39 -2.63
C ARG A 524 -18.23 -10.68 -3.20
N PHE A 525 -18.37 -10.96 -4.50
CA PHE A 525 -19.59 -11.52 -5.12
C PHE A 525 -19.96 -12.93 -4.59
N PHE A 526 -19.09 -13.53 -3.77
CA PHE A 526 -19.26 -14.85 -3.16
C PHE A 526 -19.27 -14.77 -1.63
N ARG A 527 -19.91 -15.75 -0.98
CA ARG A 527 -19.95 -15.86 0.49
C ARG A 527 -18.54 -16.00 1.07
N ASN A 528 -18.28 -15.31 2.18
CA ASN A 528 -17.05 -15.43 2.98
C ASN A 528 -15.74 -15.20 2.18
N SER A 529 -15.80 -14.48 1.05
CA SER A 529 -14.64 -14.26 0.19
C SER A 529 -14.06 -12.85 0.35
N MET A 530 -12.74 -12.74 0.16
CA MET A 530 -11.99 -11.47 0.23
C MET A 530 -11.55 -11.01 -1.18
N SER A 531 -10.29 -10.62 -1.37
CA SER A 531 -9.65 -10.44 -2.68
C SER A 531 -8.91 -11.70 -3.14
N ALA A 532 -8.66 -11.84 -4.44
CA ALA A 532 -7.75 -12.80 -5.09
C ALA A 532 -6.87 -12.03 -6.10
N PHE A 533 -5.67 -12.50 -6.42
CA PHE A 533 -4.80 -11.78 -7.36
C PHE A 533 -4.87 -12.36 -8.78
N ILE A 534 -4.69 -11.50 -9.78
CA ILE A 534 -4.52 -11.89 -11.19
C ILE A 534 -3.09 -11.59 -11.67
N PRO A 535 -2.41 -12.54 -12.36
CA PRO A 535 -1.23 -12.24 -13.17
C PRO A 535 -1.59 -11.33 -14.34
N ILE A 536 -0.84 -10.24 -14.49
CA ILE A 536 -1.06 -9.24 -15.55
C ILE A 536 -0.39 -9.69 -16.87
N GLN A 537 0.81 -10.28 -16.76
CA GLN A 537 1.63 -10.66 -17.92
C GLN A 537 1.11 -11.93 -18.61
N ASN A 538 1.24 -11.94 -19.94
CA ASN A 538 0.94 -13.03 -20.86
C ASN A 538 1.76 -12.80 -22.15
N MET A 539 1.80 -13.77 -23.07
CA MET A 539 2.66 -13.65 -24.26
C MET A 539 2.31 -12.47 -25.18
N LYS A 540 1.03 -12.08 -25.29
CA LYS A 540 0.63 -10.90 -26.09
C LYS A 540 1.17 -9.60 -25.50
N LEU A 541 1.10 -9.44 -24.18
CA LEU A 541 1.64 -8.27 -23.48
C LEU A 541 3.17 -8.27 -23.48
N ALA A 542 3.81 -9.44 -23.35
CA ALA A 542 5.25 -9.58 -23.50
C ALA A 542 5.74 -9.15 -24.88
N GLU A 543 5.02 -9.53 -25.93
CA GLU A 543 5.33 -9.14 -27.30
C GLU A 543 5.07 -7.65 -27.56
N LEU A 544 3.94 -7.10 -27.08
CA LEU A 544 3.68 -5.66 -27.11
C LEU A 544 4.83 -4.87 -26.45
N CYS A 545 5.33 -5.30 -25.29
CA CYS A 545 6.44 -4.64 -24.62
C CYS A 545 7.73 -4.61 -25.48
N ARG A 546 8.08 -5.73 -26.14
CA ARG A 546 9.21 -5.79 -27.11
C ARG A 546 8.96 -4.86 -28.30
N GLN A 547 7.76 -4.94 -28.88
CA GLN A 547 7.38 -4.26 -30.11
C GLN A 547 7.22 -2.73 -29.91
N PHE A 548 6.76 -2.29 -28.74
CA PHE A 548 6.58 -0.87 -28.42
C PHE A 548 7.90 -0.08 -28.47
N ILE A 549 8.99 -0.64 -27.94
CA ILE A 549 10.33 -0.02 -27.97
C ILE A 549 10.96 -0.12 -29.37
N SER A 550 10.69 -1.20 -30.11
CA SER A 550 11.27 -1.41 -31.43
C SER A 550 10.86 -0.32 -32.43
N ASN A 551 11.80 0.15 -33.25
CA ASN A 551 11.52 1.09 -34.35
C ASN A 551 10.99 0.38 -35.63
N SER A 552 10.66 -0.91 -35.55
CA SER A 552 10.34 -1.76 -36.71
C SER A 552 8.86 -1.85 -37.08
N LEU A 553 7.96 -1.17 -36.35
CA LEU A 553 6.51 -1.32 -36.49
C LEU A 553 5.79 0.02 -36.53
N ASP A 554 4.72 0.07 -37.33
CA ASP A 554 3.89 1.26 -37.47
C ASP A 554 3.15 1.63 -36.18
N LYS A 555 2.93 2.93 -35.99
CA LYS A 555 2.22 3.52 -34.86
C LYS A 555 0.80 2.98 -34.72
N SER A 556 0.11 2.73 -35.83
CA SER A 556 -1.27 2.21 -35.83
C SER A 556 -1.33 0.81 -35.21
N LEU A 557 -0.36 -0.06 -35.52
CA LEU A 557 -0.30 -1.42 -34.97
C LEU A 557 0.09 -1.42 -33.49
N LYS A 558 1.06 -0.57 -33.09
CA LYS A 558 1.42 -0.39 -31.67
C LYS A 558 0.21 0.07 -30.83
N TYR A 559 -0.60 0.97 -31.39
CA TYR A 559 -1.86 1.39 -30.78
C TYR A 559 -2.87 0.24 -30.69
N GLU A 560 -3.11 -0.49 -31.78
CA GLU A 560 -4.08 -1.61 -31.80
C GLU A 560 -3.71 -2.68 -30.76
N GLN A 561 -2.45 -3.09 -30.70
CA GLN A 561 -1.96 -4.07 -29.73
C GLN A 561 -2.11 -3.60 -28.27
N PHE A 562 -1.93 -2.30 -28.00
CA PHE A 562 -2.17 -1.73 -26.67
C PHE A 562 -3.64 -1.83 -26.25
N ILE A 563 -4.57 -1.60 -27.19
CA ILE A 563 -6.00 -1.82 -26.95
C ILE A 563 -6.29 -3.30 -26.69
N GLN A 564 -5.80 -4.20 -27.55
CA GLN A 564 -5.98 -5.66 -27.36
C GLN A 564 -5.41 -6.16 -26.01
N ALA A 565 -4.29 -5.59 -25.54
CA ALA A 565 -3.73 -5.90 -24.23
C ALA A 565 -4.59 -5.35 -23.08
N CYS A 566 -5.15 -4.14 -23.23
CA CYS A 566 -6.09 -3.57 -22.27
C CYS A 566 -7.40 -4.37 -22.17
N ASP A 567 -7.88 -4.92 -23.28
CA ASP A 567 -9.08 -5.76 -23.33
C ASP A 567 -8.83 -7.14 -22.71
N ALA A 568 -7.69 -7.78 -22.99
CA ALA A 568 -7.29 -9.02 -22.33
C ALA A 568 -7.16 -8.85 -20.80
N HIS A 569 -6.56 -7.74 -20.34
CA HIS A 569 -6.53 -7.37 -18.93
C HIS A 569 -7.94 -7.14 -18.35
N SER A 570 -8.83 -6.52 -19.13
CA SER A 570 -10.22 -6.29 -18.74
C SER A 570 -10.98 -7.61 -18.56
N GLU A 571 -10.69 -8.61 -19.40
CA GLU A 571 -11.28 -9.95 -19.32
C GLU A 571 -10.81 -10.69 -18.06
N LEU A 572 -9.51 -10.70 -17.76
CA LEU A 572 -8.94 -11.35 -16.57
C LEU A 572 -9.59 -10.85 -15.26
N ILE A 573 -9.84 -9.54 -15.13
CA ILE A 573 -10.56 -8.97 -13.98
C ILE A 573 -11.98 -9.55 -13.86
N GLU A 574 -12.72 -9.64 -14.97
CA GLU A 574 -14.12 -10.09 -14.93
C GLU A 574 -14.22 -11.63 -14.84
N GLN A 575 -13.23 -12.39 -15.30
CA GLN A 575 -13.06 -13.82 -15.02
C GLN A 575 -12.78 -14.08 -13.52
N ALA A 576 -11.90 -13.30 -12.90
CA ALA A 576 -11.61 -13.40 -11.47
C ALA A 576 -12.83 -13.09 -10.59
N LYS A 577 -13.64 -12.08 -10.96
CA LYS A 577 -14.93 -11.79 -10.31
C LYS A 577 -15.97 -12.91 -10.46
N GLN A 578 -15.85 -13.75 -11.48
CA GLN A 578 -16.65 -14.97 -11.65
C GLN A 578 -16.09 -16.16 -10.86
N GLY A 579 -14.98 -15.98 -10.12
CA GLY A 579 -14.37 -16.98 -9.24
C GLY A 579 -13.23 -17.78 -9.88
N HIS A 580 -12.90 -17.55 -11.16
CA HIS A 580 -11.91 -18.32 -11.91
C HIS A 580 -10.45 -17.89 -11.63
N ALA A 581 -10.15 -17.44 -10.41
CA ALA A 581 -8.81 -17.06 -9.99
C ALA A 581 -7.97 -18.30 -9.64
N ALA A 582 -7.15 -18.76 -10.60
CA ALA A 582 -6.24 -19.90 -10.45
C ALA A 582 -5.29 -19.77 -9.24
N GLU A 583 -4.90 -18.53 -8.92
CA GLU A 583 -4.03 -18.13 -7.81
C GLU A 583 -4.35 -18.83 -6.49
N LYS A 584 -5.55 -18.59 -5.95
CA LYS A 584 -5.97 -19.11 -4.64
C LYS A 584 -6.04 -20.62 -4.63
N HIS A 585 -6.45 -21.19 -5.74
CA HIS A 585 -6.59 -22.63 -5.86
C HIS A 585 -5.22 -23.30 -5.84
N PHE A 586 -4.24 -22.76 -6.58
CA PHE A 586 -2.86 -23.24 -6.55
C PHE A 586 -2.23 -23.09 -5.17
N ASN A 587 -2.42 -21.94 -4.51
CA ASN A 587 -1.96 -21.71 -3.14
C ASN A 587 -2.64 -22.64 -2.11
N ALA A 588 -3.92 -22.98 -2.30
CA ALA A 588 -4.64 -23.97 -1.48
C ALA A 588 -4.09 -25.39 -1.66
N LEU A 589 -3.85 -25.83 -2.90
CA LEU A 589 -3.23 -27.13 -3.20
C LEU A 589 -1.81 -27.22 -2.60
N ARG A 590 -0.97 -26.18 -2.77
CA ARG A 590 0.37 -26.10 -2.16
C ARG A 590 0.32 -26.17 -0.63
N HIS A 591 -0.65 -25.50 -0.01
CA HIS A 591 -0.85 -25.55 1.45
C HIS A 591 -1.23 -26.96 1.91
N LEU A 592 -2.21 -27.60 1.26
CA LEU A 592 -2.59 -28.99 1.56
C LEU A 592 -1.41 -29.95 1.36
N PHE A 593 -0.55 -29.73 0.36
CA PHE A 593 0.66 -30.53 0.17
C PHE A 593 1.67 -30.38 1.32
N LYS A 594 1.99 -29.14 1.72
CA LYS A 594 2.92 -28.87 2.85
C LYS A 594 2.41 -29.50 4.14
N PHE A 595 1.11 -29.41 4.41
CA PHE A 595 0.50 -29.88 5.66
C PHE A 595 -0.28 -31.22 5.52
N ARG A 596 0.01 -32.02 4.49
CA ARG A 596 -0.74 -33.24 4.11
C ARG A 596 -1.03 -34.21 5.25
N ARG A 597 -0.06 -34.41 6.16
CA ARG A 597 -0.21 -35.26 7.35
C ARG A 597 -1.28 -34.75 8.33
N HIS A 598 -1.46 -33.44 8.48
CA HIS A 598 -2.49 -32.85 9.33
C HIS A 598 -3.89 -33.00 8.71
N PHE A 599 -3.99 -32.91 7.38
CA PHE A 599 -5.25 -33.04 6.66
C PHE A 599 -5.68 -34.48 6.35
N GLY A 600 -4.86 -35.48 6.73
CA GLY A 600 -5.12 -36.90 6.46
C GLY A 600 -4.99 -37.26 4.98
N ILE A 601 -4.02 -36.69 4.29
CA ILE A 601 -3.77 -36.91 2.85
C ILE A 601 -2.52 -37.78 2.69
N ASP A 602 -2.73 -39.06 2.45
CA ASP A 602 -1.65 -40.03 2.21
C ASP A 602 -1.19 -39.99 0.76
N LEU A 603 0.01 -39.43 0.56
CA LEU A 603 0.75 -39.46 -0.70
C LEU A 603 1.82 -40.55 -0.64
N ASP A 604 2.02 -41.27 -1.74
CA ASP A 604 3.18 -42.16 -1.88
C ASP A 604 4.47 -41.36 -2.16
N VAL A 605 5.59 -42.08 -2.34
CA VAL A 605 6.92 -41.47 -2.53
C VAL A 605 6.99 -40.72 -3.86
N ASP A 606 6.55 -41.37 -4.94
CA ASP A 606 6.50 -40.84 -6.30
C ASP A 606 5.60 -39.60 -6.41
N GLU A 607 4.41 -39.65 -5.81
CA GLU A 607 3.48 -38.52 -5.72
C GLU A 607 4.09 -37.37 -4.91
N THR A 608 4.75 -37.68 -3.80
CA THR A 608 5.41 -36.68 -2.96
C THR A 608 6.55 -35.99 -3.71
N GLU A 609 7.37 -36.73 -4.45
CA GLU A 609 8.48 -36.19 -5.24
C GLU A 609 7.96 -35.33 -6.41
N LYS A 610 7.00 -35.83 -7.20
CA LYS A 610 6.41 -35.10 -8.33
C LYS A 610 5.74 -33.80 -7.89
N LEU A 611 5.05 -33.79 -6.73
CA LEU A 611 4.43 -32.58 -6.21
C LEU A 611 5.42 -31.63 -5.53
N ALA A 612 6.51 -32.10 -4.94
CA ALA A 612 7.60 -31.24 -4.48
C ALA A 612 8.28 -30.54 -5.66
N ASN A 613 8.61 -31.29 -6.71
CA ASN A 613 9.24 -30.78 -7.94
C ASN A 613 8.36 -29.74 -8.67
N LEU A 614 7.04 -29.77 -8.46
CA LEU A 614 6.12 -28.70 -8.87
C LEU A 614 6.08 -27.55 -7.87
N PHE A 615 5.63 -27.78 -6.64
CA PHE A 615 5.25 -26.72 -5.70
C PHE A 615 6.43 -25.93 -5.14
N ASP A 616 7.61 -26.53 -5.06
CA ASP A 616 8.84 -25.91 -4.60
C ASP A 616 9.83 -25.64 -5.76
N SER A 617 9.33 -25.68 -7.00
CA SER A 617 10.08 -25.32 -8.21
C SER A 617 10.55 -23.86 -8.15
N PRO A 618 11.86 -23.56 -8.38
CA PRO A 618 12.37 -22.18 -8.35
C PRO A 618 11.78 -21.31 -9.47
N GLN A 619 11.24 -21.91 -10.53
CA GLN A 619 10.56 -21.20 -11.62
C GLN A 619 9.19 -20.63 -11.22
N LEU A 620 8.61 -21.07 -10.09
CA LEU A 620 7.41 -20.47 -9.50
C LEU A 620 7.72 -19.33 -8.52
N GLU A 621 8.99 -19.05 -8.22
CA GLU A 621 9.39 -17.91 -7.37
C GLU A 621 8.72 -16.59 -7.80
N PRO A 622 8.64 -16.21 -9.10
CA PRO A 622 8.00 -14.96 -9.51
C PRO A 622 6.48 -14.90 -9.25
N PHE A 623 5.80 -16.04 -9.16
CA PHE A 623 4.38 -16.12 -8.80
C PHE A 623 4.15 -15.90 -7.29
N PHE A 624 5.09 -16.33 -6.45
CA PHE A 624 5.01 -16.12 -4.99
C PHE A 624 5.59 -14.76 -4.55
N THR A 625 6.69 -14.32 -5.16
CA THR A 625 7.32 -13.02 -4.92
C THR A 625 7.37 -12.23 -6.24
N PRO A 626 6.26 -11.56 -6.62
CA PRO A 626 6.22 -10.76 -7.84
C PRO A 626 7.15 -9.54 -7.77
N GLU A 627 7.72 -9.16 -8.91
CA GLU A 627 8.53 -7.94 -9.03
C GLU A 627 7.66 -6.67 -9.02
N MET A 628 6.36 -6.78 -9.29
CA MET A 628 5.43 -5.66 -9.18
C MET A 628 4.09 -6.07 -8.57
N ILE A 629 3.64 -5.34 -7.55
CA ILE A 629 2.23 -5.34 -7.13
C ILE A 629 1.67 -3.96 -7.46
N ALA A 630 0.64 -3.91 -8.29
CA ALA A 630 0.01 -2.66 -8.72
C ALA A 630 -1.50 -2.75 -8.46
N SER A 631 -2.06 -1.77 -7.75
CA SER A 631 -3.40 -1.86 -7.16
C SER A 631 -4.15 -0.53 -7.20
N ASN A 632 -5.42 -0.59 -7.60
CA ASN A 632 -6.36 0.52 -7.58
C ASN A 632 -7.19 0.50 -6.29
N CYS A 633 -7.03 1.51 -5.43
CA CYS A 633 -7.89 1.67 -4.25
C CYS A 633 -7.99 3.15 -3.85
N GLY A 634 -9.16 3.75 -4.02
CA GLY A 634 -9.38 5.14 -3.64
C GLY A 634 -10.58 5.78 -4.32
N ASN A 635 -10.93 6.99 -3.87
CA ASN A 635 -11.92 7.87 -4.47
C ASN A 635 -11.62 9.33 -4.07
N ALA A 636 -12.54 10.26 -4.29
CA ALA A 636 -12.35 11.68 -4.04
C ALA A 636 -12.12 12.06 -2.55
N ALA A 637 -12.44 11.18 -1.59
CA ALA A 637 -12.18 11.39 -0.18
C ALA A 637 -10.73 11.02 0.24
N MET A 638 -9.91 10.52 -0.70
CA MET A 638 -8.53 10.10 -0.49
C MET A 638 -7.58 10.89 -1.37
N THR A 639 -6.41 11.23 -0.83
CA THR A 639 -5.32 11.92 -1.55
C THR A 639 -4.24 10.96 -2.02
N MET A 640 -4.09 9.81 -1.35
CA MET A 640 -2.99 8.87 -1.59
C MET A 640 -3.41 7.45 -1.23
N PHE A 641 -2.92 6.47 -1.99
CA PHE A 641 -2.99 5.05 -1.67
C PHE A 641 -1.62 4.41 -1.92
N GLY A 642 -1.11 3.61 -0.99
CA GLY A 642 0.16 2.91 -1.11
C GLY A 642 0.06 1.42 -0.80
N VAL A 643 0.82 0.61 -1.55
CA VAL A 643 1.08 -0.82 -1.27
C VAL A 643 2.58 -1.06 -1.35
N THR A 644 3.12 -1.95 -0.53
CA THR A 644 4.56 -2.28 -0.52
C THR A 644 4.94 -3.36 -1.54
N PRO A 645 6.18 -3.36 -2.06
CA PRO A 645 6.69 -4.42 -2.90
C PRO A 645 6.75 -5.77 -2.16
N ALA A 646 6.55 -6.87 -2.88
CA ALA A 646 6.72 -8.23 -2.33
C ALA A 646 8.20 -8.64 -2.14
N MET A 647 9.12 -7.97 -2.85
CA MET A 647 10.55 -8.29 -2.84
C MET A 647 11.43 -7.04 -2.96
N ARG A 648 12.67 -7.14 -2.47
CA ARG A 648 13.62 -6.01 -2.34
C ARG A 648 13.92 -5.29 -3.66
N GLN A 649 13.92 -6.01 -4.78
CA GLN A 649 14.20 -5.48 -6.12
C GLN A 649 12.92 -5.21 -6.95
N GLY A 650 11.75 -5.15 -6.31
CA GLY A 650 10.47 -4.89 -6.95
C GLY A 650 9.87 -3.50 -6.66
N PHE A 651 8.64 -3.32 -7.12
CA PHE A 651 7.80 -2.14 -6.89
C PHE A 651 6.46 -2.52 -6.25
N GLY A 652 6.01 -1.71 -5.28
CA GLY A 652 4.62 -1.65 -4.87
C GLY A 652 4.01 -0.33 -5.37
N ILE A 653 2.88 -0.39 -6.05
CA ILE A 653 2.26 0.78 -6.69
C ILE A 653 0.78 0.85 -6.32
N GLY A 654 0.44 1.75 -5.39
CA GLY A 654 -0.95 2.10 -5.11
C GLY A 654 -1.38 3.26 -6.00
N TYR A 655 -2.57 3.22 -6.59
CA TYR A 655 -3.07 4.34 -7.41
C TYR A 655 -4.56 4.64 -7.22
N ILE A 656 -4.92 5.90 -7.50
CA ILE A 656 -6.28 6.44 -7.40
C ILE A 656 -6.70 7.05 -8.74
N LEU A 657 -7.60 6.38 -9.45
CA LEU A 657 -8.14 6.87 -10.72
C LEU A 657 -9.19 7.98 -10.52
N LYS A 658 -8.83 9.24 -10.79
CA LYS A 658 -9.76 10.40 -10.88
C LYS A 658 -10.27 10.57 -12.33
N ASN A 659 -11.02 11.64 -12.62
CA ASN A 659 -11.59 11.87 -13.96
C ASN A 659 -10.53 12.31 -14.99
N GLU A 660 -9.75 13.35 -14.68
CA GLU A 660 -8.70 13.86 -15.58
C GLU A 660 -7.32 13.27 -15.29
N GLN A 661 -7.01 12.95 -14.02
CA GLN A 661 -5.71 12.46 -13.55
C GLN A 661 -5.78 11.06 -12.90
N CYS A 662 -4.61 10.48 -12.65
CA CYS A 662 -4.40 9.33 -11.79
C CYS A 662 -3.30 9.69 -10.77
N ASP A 663 -3.55 9.52 -9.48
CA ASP A 663 -2.53 9.76 -8.45
C ASP A 663 -1.87 8.43 -8.09
N LEU A 664 -0.53 8.34 -8.18
CA LEU A 664 0.22 7.11 -7.91
C LEU A 664 1.18 7.30 -6.72
N THR A 665 1.32 6.25 -5.92
CA THR A 665 2.34 6.10 -4.88
C THR A 665 3.19 4.90 -5.22
N VAL A 666 4.46 5.13 -5.54
CA VAL A 666 5.44 4.09 -5.84
C VAL A 666 6.33 3.87 -4.63
N ILE A 667 6.35 2.65 -4.12
CA ILE A 667 7.19 2.18 -3.01
C ILE A 667 8.21 1.18 -3.56
N SER A 668 9.48 1.37 -3.24
CA SER A 668 10.55 0.45 -3.64
C SER A 668 11.75 0.57 -2.70
N GLN A 669 12.51 -0.51 -2.51
CA GLN A 669 13.74 -0.42 -1.72
C GLN A 669 14.89 0.15 -2.55
N TYR A 670 15.23 -0.51 -3.66
CA TYR A 670 16.45 -0.22 -4.44
C TYR A 670 16.17 0.17 -5.90
N ARG A 671 14.96 0.70 -6.20
CA ARG A 671 14.53 1.06 -7.56
C ARG A 671 14.18 2.54 -7.72
N GLN A 672 14.24 3.03 -8.95
CA GLN A 672 14.08 4.46 -9.28
C GLN A 672 12.61 4.81 -9.60
N GLY A 673 11.74 4.85 -8.58
CA GLY A 673 10.29 5.07 -8.80
C GLY A 673 9.94 6.34 -9.60
N LYS A 674 10.66 7.46 -9.39
CA LYS A 674 10.48 8.72 -10.15
C LYS A 674 10.72 8.51 -11.66
N ARG A 675 11.67 7.64 -12.01
CA ARG A 675 12.00 7.30 -13.40
C ARG A 675 10.96 6.35 -14.02
N LEU A 676 10.39 5.43 -13.23
CA LEU A 676 9.26 4.61 -13.67
C LEU A 676 8.02 5.45 -13.99
N MET A 677 7.73 6.47 -13.16
CA MET A 677 6.60 7.38 -13.40
C MET A 677 6.80 8.26 -14.63
N PHE A 678 7.99 8.82 -14.83
CA PHE A 678 8.34 9.52 -16.08
C PHE A 678 8.14 8.62 -17.32
N MET A 679 8.53 7.35 -17.24
CA MET A 679 8.33 6.41 -18.34
C MET A 679 6.86 6.02 -18.56
N LEU A 680 6.05 5.94 -17.50
CA LEU A 680 4.61 5.73 -17.61
C LEU A 680 3.92 6.91 -18.33
N GLU A 681 4.26 8.14 -17.96
CA GLU A 681 3.78 9.35 -18.64
C GLU A 681 4.18 9.37 -20.13
N TRP A 682 5.44 9.06 -20.43
CA TRP A 682 5.92 8.99 -21.81
C TRP A 682 5.21 7.92 -22.64
N VAL A 683 5.04 6.69 -22.11
CA VAL A 683 4.33 5.59 -22.79
C VAL A 683 2.89 5.98 -23.13
N LEU A 684 2.14 6.55 -22.18
CA LEU A 684 0.74 6.91 -22.40
C LEU A 684 0.59 8.14 -23.32
N THR A 685 1.58 9.03 -23.33
CA THR A 685 1.65 10.15 -24.28
C THR A 685 1.87 9.66 -25.70
N GLU A 686 2.81 8.74 -25.94
CA GLU A 686 3.02 8.11 -27.25
C GLU A 686 1.76 7.38 -27.74
N ILE A 687 1.08 6.61 -26.87
CA ILE A 687 -0.21 5.97 -27.20
C ILE A 687 -1.27 6.99 -27.66
N CYS A 688 -1.35 8.15 -27.01
CA CYS A 688 -2.25 9.23 -27.43
C CYS A 688 -1.86 9.83 -28.80
N GLU A 689 -0.56 9.98 -29.10
CA GLU A 689 -0.11 10.42 -30.43
C GLU A 689 -0.35 9.35 -31.51
N TYR A 690 -0.26 8.06 -31.18
CA TYR A 690 -0.55 6.99 -32.12
C TYR A 690 -2.06 6.93 -32.45
N TRP A 691 -2.92 7.13 -31.45
CA TRP A 691 -4.36 7.30 -31.63
C TRP A 691 -4.72 8.50 -32.53
N LYS A 692 -4.12 9.68 -32.26
CA LYS A 692 -4.26 10.88 -33.11
C LYS A 692 -3.80 10.63 -34.55
N SER A 693 -2.70 9.91 -34.72
CA SER A 693 -2.13 9.57 -36.04
C SER A 693 -3.06 8.63 -36.82
N THR A 694 -3.56 7.59 -36.15
CA THR A 694 -4.52 6.62 -36.74
C THR A 694 -5.79 7.33 -37.20
N ARG A 695 -6.32 8.26 -36.40
CA ARG A 695 -7.50 9.08 -36.78
C ARG A 695 -7.26 10.00 -37.98
N LYS A 696 -6.10 10.66 -38.06
CA LYS A 696 -5.72 11.48 -39.22
C LYS A 696 -5.63 10.67 -40.51
N ASN A 697 -5.29 9.38 -40.42
CA ASN A 697 -5.28 8.47 -41.56
C ASN A 697 -6.68 7.89 -41.91
N SER A 698 -7.67 7.99 -41.02
CA SER A 698 -9.03 7.49 -41.24
C SER A 698 -10.06 8.54 -41.63
N GLU A 699 -9.82 9.83 -41.34
CA GLU A 699 -10.81 10.89 -41.54
C GLU A 699 -10.54 11.76 -42.78
N ASP A 700 -11.04 11.27 -43.93
CA ASP A 700 -11.59 12.13 -45.00
C ASP A 700 -13.00 12.67 -44.59
N ILE A 701 -13.21 12.81 -43.27
CA ILE A 701 -14.49 13.07 -42.58
C ILE A 701 -14.32 14.37 -41.81
N LYS A 702 -15.02 15.43 -42.25
CA LYS A 702 -14.83 16.79 -41.74
C LYS A 702 -15.62 17.03 -40.44
N ILE A 703 -14.93 17.01 -39.31
CA ILE A 703 -15.40 17.63 -38.06
C ILE A 703 -15.16 19.15 -38.13
N SER A 704 -16.02 19.95 -37.46
CA SER A 704 -15.96 21.41 -37.55
C SER A 704 -14.72 22.00 -36.83
N PRO A 705 -13.89 22.84 -37.48
CA PRO A 705 -12.68 23.41 -36.88
C PRO A 705 -12.96 24.36 -35.71
N THR A 706 -14.20 24.80 -35.51
CA THR A 706 -14.61 25.58 -34.33
C THR A 706 -14.46 24.78 -33.03
N VAL A 707 -14.63 23.44 -33.09
CA VAL A 707 -14.55 22.57 -31.90
C VAL A 707 -13.10 22.42 -31.43
N ASP A 708 -12.16 22.17 -32.34
CA ASP A 708 -10.74 22.09 -32.02
C ASP A 708 -10.18 23.43 -31.54
N LEU A 709 -10.65 24.55 -32.09
CA LEU A 709 -10.26 25.88 -31.63
C LEU A 709 -10.70 26.14 -30.17
N LEU A 710 -11.93 25.74 -29.81
CA LEU A 710 -12.42 25.81 -28.43
C LEU A 710 -11.60 24.92 -27.48
N TYR A 711 -11.24 23.70 -27.90
CA TYR A 711 -10.35 22.84 -27.11
C TYR A 711 -8.92 23.42 -26.98
N GLY A 712 -8.40 24.10 -28.01
CA GLY A 712 -7.11 24.80 -27.90
C GLY A 712 -7.14 25.89 -26.83
N ILE A 713 -8.23 26.66 -26.78
CA ILE A 713 -8.42 27.77 -25.82
C ILE A 713 -8.61 27.25 -24.39
N ASP A 714 -9.44 26.21 -24.18
CA ASP A 714 -9.70 25.63 -22.85
C ASP A 714 -8.44 24.99 -22.22
N ASN A 715 -7.56 24.41 -23.04
CA ASN A 715 -6.27 23.90 -22.55
C ASN A 715 -5.29 25.05 -22.21
N ALA A 716 -5.19 26.08 -23.07
CA ALA A 716 -4.30 27.22 -22.84
C ALA A 716 -4.65 28.01 -21.56
N LEU A 717 -5.94 28.24 -21.32
CA LEU A 717 -6.43 28.91 -20.11
C LEU A 717 -6.15 28.13 -18.82
N ARG A 718 -6.00 26.79 -18.90
CA ARG A 718 -5.67 25.98 -17.71
C ARG A 718 -4.18 25.92 -17.40
N SER A 719 -3.29 26.06 -18.39
CA SER A 719 -1.85 26.18 -18.11
C SER A 719 -1.51 27.40 -17.25
N GLU A 720 -2.23 28.53 -17.40
CA GLU A 720 -2.02 29.76 -16.63
C GLU A 720 -2.48 29.67 -15.15
N HIS A 721 -3.07 28.56 -14.72
CA HIS A 721 -3.48 28.32 -13.32
C HIS A 721 -2.65 27.25 -12.60
N VAL A 722 -1.54 26.79 -13.20
CA VAL A 722 -0.61 25.81 -12.60
C VAL A 722 0.72 26.46 -12.17
N GLU A 723 0.95 27.74 -12.47
CA GLU A 723 2.22 28.45 -12.25
C GLU A 723 2.50 28.89 -10.79
N GLN A 724 2.33 27.99 -9.80
CA GLN A 724 2.85 28.17 -8.43
C GLN A 724 3.53 26.93 -7.80
N THR A 725 3.86 25.91 -8.59
CA THR A 725 4.82 24.85 -8.19
C THR A 725 6.02 24.80 -9.14
N GLU A 726 7.15 24.28 -8.64
CA GLU A 726 8.47 24.52 -9.24
C GLU A 726 8.59 24.15 -10.73
N ARG A 727 8.93 25.15 -11.56
CA ARG A 727 9.21 24.95 -12.99
C ARG A 727 10.46 24.09 -13.22
N ARG A 728 10.27 22.78 -13.39
CA ARG A 728 11.27 21.94 -14.07
C ARG A 728 11.27 22.24 -15.58
N PRO A 729 12.43 22.33 -16.24
CA PRO A 729 12.49 22.67 -17.66
C PRO A 729 11.96 21.53 -18.53
N SER A 730 10.83 21.77 -19.21
CA SER A 730 10.33 20.91 -20.28
C SER A 730 11.27 20.99 -21.49
N ALA A 731 12.13 19.97 -21.66
CA ALA A 731 13.00 19.86 -22.81
C ALA A 731 12.18 19.76 -24.11
N LEU A 732 12.57 20.52 -25.15
CA LEU A 732 11.81 20.65 -26.39
C LEU A 732 11.80 19.33 -27.18
N TYR A 733 10.67 18.64 -27.20
CA TYR A 733 10.36 17.62 -28.21
C TYR A 733 9.84 18.28 -29.50
N ASN A 734 10.74 18.95 -30.22
CA ASN A 734 10.53 19.18 -31.65
C ASN A 734 10.66 17.83 -32.38
N GLY A 735 9.66 17.48 -33.17
CA GLY A 735 9.48 16.11 -33.65
C GLY A 735 10.62 15.59 -34.54
N GLY A 736 11.02 14.33 -34.29
CA GLY A 736 11.96 13.60 -35.14
C GLY A 736 12.51 12.34 -34.49
N TYR A 737 12.90 12.42 -33.22
CA TYR A 737 13.67 11.39 -32.53
C TYR A 737 12.93 10.87 -31.29
N GLY A 738 12.75 9.55 -31.19
CA GLY A 738 12.17 8.91 -30.02
C GLY A 738 13.19 8.74 -28.89
N LEU A 739 12.72 8.51 -27.66
CA LEU A 739 13.58 8.36 -26.47
C LEU A 739 14.62 7.23 -26.59
N PHE A 740 14.34 6.23 -27.42
CA PHE A 740 15.22 5.08 -27.71
C PHE A 740 16.08 5.24 -28.96
N ASP A 741 16.09 6.41 -29.61
CA ASP A 741 16.99 6.67 -30.72
C ASP A 741 18.42 6.90 -30.22
N LEU A 742 19.28 5.90 -30.44
CA LEU A 742 20.73 5.93 -30.19
C LEU A 742 21.40 7.20 -30.72
N LYS A 743 20.92 7.76 -31.83
CA LYS A 743 21.50 8.95 -32.45
C LYS A 743 21.33 10.19 -31.57
N GLY A 744 20.13 10.39 -31.01
CA GLY A 744 19.86 11.46 -30.05
C GLY A 744 20.66 11.33 -28.75
N HIS A 745 20.88 10.10 -28.27
CA HIS A 745 21.71 9.83 -27.08
C HIS A 745 23.21 10.09 -27.28
N VAL A 746 23.72 9.95 -28.51
CA VAL A 746 25.09 10.37 -28.87
C VAL A 746 25.16 11.90 -28.95
N GLU A 747 24.24 12.53 -29.68
CA GLU A 747 24.21 13.98 -29.88
C GLU A 747 24.03 14.75 -28.55
N SER A 748 23.24 14.22 -27.61
CA SER A 748 23.06 14.81 -26.26
C SER A 748 24.29 14.73 -25.35
N ARG A 749 25.31 13.95 -25.73
CA ARG A 749 26.62 13.92 -25.05
C ARG A 749 27.66 14.84 -25.69
N SER A 750 27.35 15.44 -26.84
CA SER A 750 28.28 16.24 -27.64
C SER A 750 27.83 17.69 -27.86
N SER A 751 27.23 18.32 -26.84
CA SER A 751 26.79 19.72 -26.90
C SER A 751 27.83 20.68 -26.27
N VAL A 752 28.97 20.87 -26.95
CA VAL A 752 29.78 22.09 -26.74
C VAL A 752 28.97 23.27 -27.26
N CYS A 753 28.98 24.40 -26.53
CA CYS A 753 28.15 25.56 -26.84
C CYS A 753 28.38 26.07 -28.27
N SER A 754 27.30 26.15 -29.05
CA SER A 754 27.24 26.90 -30.30
C SER A 754 25.95 27.72 -30.34
N THR A 755 26.10 29.03 -30.54
CA THR A 755 24.98 29.98 -30.56
C THR A 755 24.32 30.02 -31.95
N PRO A 756 23.00 30.25 -32.03
CA PRO A 756 22.31 30.34 -33.30
C PRO A 756 22.60 31.67 -34.00
N VAL A 757 23.18 31.63 -35.19
CA VAL A 757 23.34 32.82 -36.06
C VAL A 757 22.35 32.76 -37.20
N SER A 758 21.50 33.78 -37.29
CA SER A 758 20.48 33.94 -38.33
C SER A 758 21.09 34.30 -39.70
N ARG A 759 20.45 33.83 -40.77
CA ARG A 759 20.79 34.25 -42.15
C ARG A 759 19.99 35.48 -42.56
N SER A 760 20.66 36.63 -42.59
CA SER A 760 20.31 37.80 -43.42
C SER A 760 21.60 38.48 -43.86
N ALA A 761 21.65 38.99 -45.09
CA ALA A 761 22.90 39.36 -45.74
C ALA A 761 23.11 40.88 -45.85
N SER A 762 24.36 41.32 -45.65
CA SER A 762 25.04 42.29 -46.52
C SER A 762 26.53 42.42 -46.18
N HIS A 763 27.31 42.93 -47.14
CA HIS A 763 28.75 43.14 -47.01
C HIS A 763 29.10 44.29 -46.06
N LEU A 764 30.23 44.16 -45.35
CA LEU A 764 31.45 44.92 -45.68
C LEU A 764 32.68 44.37 -44.96
N LYS A 765 33.87 44.70 -45.46
CA LYS A 765 35.17 44.32 -44.88
C LYS A 765 35.81 45.54 -44.19
N LEU A 766 36.49 45.30 -43.08
CA LEU A 766 37.80 45.91 -42.83
C LEU A 766 38.69 44.92 -42.07
N THR A 767 40.01 45.04 -42.21
CA THR A 767 41.04 44.20 -41.61
C THR A 767 41.93 45.02 -40.66
N ASP A 768 42.94 44.35 -40.07
CA ASP A 768 44.11 44.95 -39.42
C ASP A 768 43.84 45.56 -38.03
N LEU A 769 44.62 45.35 -36.96
CA LEU A 769 45.91 44.70 -36.67
C LEU A 769 45.83 44.21 -35.19
N ILE A 770 46.19 43.00 -34.73
CA ILE A 770 47.51 42.33 -34.70
C ILE A 770 48.61 43.28 -34.18
N THR A 771 49.13 43.16 -32.95
CA THR A 771 49.95 42.01 -32.52
C THR A 771 50.05 41.91 -30.98
N SER A 772 50.00 40.67 -30.46
CA SER A 772 50.65 40.11 -29.23
C SER A 772 49.71 39.29 -28.34
N LEU A 773 50.13 38.42 -27.41
CA LEU A 773 51.23 37.43 -27.28
C LEU A 773 50.79 36.49 -26.12
N SER A 774 51.04 35.18 -26.08
CA SER A 774 51.73 34.26 -27.00
C SER A 774 51.27 32.80 -26.83
N LEU A 775 51.96 31.91 -27.56
CA LEU A 775 52.19 30.46 -27.44
C LEU A 775 52.06 29.84 -26.01
N ASN A 776 51.67 28.56 -25.81
CA ASN A 776 51.50 27.45 -26.77
C ASN A 776 50.59 26.30 -26.25
N ASN A 777 49.99 25.54 -27.16
CA ASN A 777 49.39 24.20 -26.90
C ASN A 777 50.40 23.08 -27.23
N VAL A 778 50.30 21.92 -26.57
CA VAL A 778 50.70 20.61 -27.12
C VAL A 778 49.70 19.54 -26.68
N ASN A 779 49.16 18.76 -27.63
CA ASN A 779 48.36 17.56 -27.36
C ASN A 779 49.26 16.32 -27.32
N ALA A 780 48.86 15.30 -26.55
CA ALA A 780 49.31 13.92 -26.72
C ALA A 780 48.09 12.97 -26.65
N LEU A 781 48.05 11.97 -27.52
CA LEU A 781 47.06 10.90 -27.47
C LEU A 781 47.62 9.74 -26.63
N THR A 782 46.78 9.09 -25.83
CA THR A 782 47.09 7.81 -25.18
C THR A 782 46.50 6.63 -25.95
N THR A 783 47.08 5.44 -25.75
CA THR A 783 46.80 4.22 -26.53
C THR A 783 46.11 3.13 -25.69
N GLU A 784 45.57 2.10 -26.36
CA GLU A 784 44.68 1.07 -25.79
C GLU A 784 45.28 0.17 -24.66
N GLU A 785 46.52 0.39 -24.22
CA GLU A 785 47.15 -0.40 -23.16
C GLU A 785 46.85 0.11 -21.73
N ASP A 786 46.37 1.36 -21.56
CA ASP A 786 46.03 1.94 -20.26
C ASP A 786 44.72 1.35 -19.62
N LYS A 787 44.10 0.33 -20.24
CA LYS A 787 42.81 -0.26 -19.82
C LYS A 787 42.94 -1.47 -18.90
N GLN A 788 43.71 -1.37 -17.80
CA GLN A 788 43.69 -2.37 -16.72
C GLN A 788 44.36 -1.90 -15.41
N VAL A 789 44.11 -2.66 -14.33
CA VAL A 789 44.75 -2.59 -12.98
C VAL A 789 44.22 -1.54 -11.97
N THR A 790 43.37 -2.02 -11.04
CA THR A 790 43.09 -1.49 -9.66
C THR A 790 42.46 -0.08 -9.52
N GLY A 791 41.88 0.31 -8.39
CA GLY A 791 41.60 -0.40 -7.12
C GLY A 791 41.83 0.51 -5.88
N TYR A 792 41.01 0.31 -4.84
CA TYR A 792 41.00 0.97 -3.50
C TYR A 792 42.19 1.86 -3.07
N GLU A 793 41.91 3.07 -2.53
CA GLU A 793 42.12 3.41 -1.10
C GLU A 793 41.63 4.84 -0.73
N ILE A 794 41.68 5.21 0.57
CA ILE A 794 41.16 6.48 1.14
C ILE A 794 42.18 7.11 2.11
N ALA A 795 42.67 8.33 1.81
CA ALA A 795 43.29 9.29 2.74
C ALA A 795 43.68 10.60 2.00
N LYS A 796 43.92 11.76 2.63
CA LYS A 796 43.39 12.49 3.82
C LYS A 796 44.16 13.84 3.88
N LEU A 797 43.62 14.88 4.53
CA LEU A 797 44.29 16.17 4.84
C LEU A 797 44.55 17.08 3.60
N ASP A 798 44.67 18.41 3.69
CA ASP A 798 44.73 19.30 4.87
C ASP A 798 44.01 20.66 4.64
N GLN A 799 43.85 21.46 5.70
CA GLN A 799 43.36 22.87 5.67
C GLN A 799 44.57 23.87 5.77
N PRO A 800 44.48 25.17 6.18
CA PRO A 800 43.36 26.12 6.39
C PRO A 800 43.61 27.57 5.89
N LYS A 801 42.73 28.52 6.32
CA LYS A 801 42.89 30.01 6.38
C LYS A 801 42.58 30.80 5.10
N SER A 802 42.04 32.03 5.14
CA SER A 802 41.41 32.83 6.23
C SER A 802 40.82 34.15 5.68
N GLY A 803 39.77 34.72 6.30
CA GLY A 803 39.45 36.15 6.12
C GLY A 803 37.98 36.56 6.33
N SER A 804 37.68 37.16 7.48
CA SER A 804 36.53 38.05 7.79
C SER A 804 37.10 39.49 8.03
N PRO A 805 36.36 40.55 8.41
CA PRO A 805 34.96 40.63 8.90
C PRO A 805 34.12 41.88 8.45
N GLU A 806 32.94 42.06 9.07
CA GLU A 806 32.23 43.34 9.37
C GLU A 806 31.59 44.14 8.18
N THR A 807 30.47 44.88 8.32
CA THR A 807 29.59 45.26 9.47
C THR A 807 28.07 45.16 9.18
N ASP A 808 27.26 44.90 10.21
CA ASP A 808 26.15 45.72 10.78
C ASP A 808 25.63 46.99 10.02
N GLU A 809 24.37 47.50 10.13
CA GLU A 809 23.26 47.24 11.10
C GLU A 809 21.85 47.81 10.69
N GLN A 810 20.78 47.35 11.38
CA GLN A 810 19.49 48.01 11.83
C GLN A 810 18.21 48.37 10.99
N ILE A 811 17.07 47.72 11.41
CA ILE A 811 15.71 48.21 11.86
C ILE A 811 14.74 49.07 10.98
N VAL A 812 13.44 48.70 10.91
CA VAL A 812 12.18 49.46 11.30
C VAL A 812 10.87 48.84 10.74
N ASP A 813 9.79 48.88 11.56
CA ASP A 813 8.42 48.33 11.39
C ASP A 813 7.53 48.77 10.20
N GLY A 814 6.42 48.03 9.97
CA GLY A 814 5.23 48.53 9.26
C GLY A 814 4.02 47.57 9.12
N THR A 815 2.94 47.79 9.90
CA THR A 815 1.59 47.17 9.74
C THR A 815 0.50 48.20 10.13
N PRO A 816 -0.84 47.96 10.09
CA PRO A 816 -1.68 46.97 9.38
C PRO A 816 -2.92 47.57 8.65
N SER A 817 -3.65 46.79 7.82
CA SER A 817 -5.14 46.76 7.70
C SER A 817 -5.58 45.78 6.58
N ARG A 818 -6.68 45.00 6.57
CA ARG A 818 -7.98 44.89 7.30
C ARG A 818 -9.21 45.40 6.51
N LYS A 819 -9.82 44.54 5.65
CA LYS A 819 -11.24 44.08 5.76
C LYS A 819 -11.78 43.26 4.56
N SER A 820 -12.60 42.26 4.92
CA SER A 820 -13.81 41.73 4.24
C SER A 820 -13.82 41.33 2.76
N ASN A 821 -14.36 40.14 2.49
CA ASN A 821 -15.61 40.01 1.74
C ASN A 821 -16.44 38.81 2.25
N VAL A 822 -17.77 38.90 2.11
CA VAL A 822 -18.73 37.84 2.46
C VAL A 822 -19.55 37.53 1.21
N ILE A 823 -19.67 36.25 0.84
CA ILE A 823 -20.55 35.80 -0.24
C ILE A 823 -21.41 34.66 0.27
N ASN A 824 -22.74 34.85 0.25
CA ASN A 824 -23.70 33.78 0.52
C ASN A 824 -23.76 32.82 -0.67
N SER A 825 -23.53 31.52 -0.44
CA SER A 825 -23.86 30.46 -1.40
C SER A 825 -24.64 29.34 -0.70
N LYS A 826 -25.90 29.14 -1.10
CA LYS A 826 -26.71 27.99 -0.67
C LYS A 826 -26.39 26.79 -1.56
N PHE A 827 -25.42 25.97 -1.15
CA PHE A 827 -25.17 24.68 -1.78
C PHE A 827 -26.22 23.66 -1.34
N VAL A 828 -27.08 23.24 -2.28
CA VAL A 828 -27.99 22.09 -2.09
C VAL A 828 -27.21 20.81 -2.41
N ILE A 829 -26.67 20.16 -1.38
CA ILE A 829 -25.86 18.94 -1.54
C ILE A 829 -26.79 17.72 -1.56
N ASN A 830 -27.07 17.21 -2.76
CA ASN A 830 -27.97 16.08 -2.97
C ASN A 830 -27.21 14.75 -2.89
N PHE A 831 -27.08 14.19 -1.69
CA PHE A 831 -26.44 12.88 -1.46
C PHE A 831 -27.37 11.72 -1.86
N ASP A 832 -27.09 11.06 -2.99
CA ASP A 832 -27.69 9.75 -3.31
C ASP A 832 -27.09 8.67 -2.39
N ARG A 833 -27.91 8.19 -1.44
CA ARG A 833 -27.51 7.27 -0.36
C ARG A 833 -27.50 5.78 -0.76
N SER A 834 -27.52 5.47 -2.06
CA SER A 834 -27.62 4.08 -2.58
C SER A 834 -26.41 3.56 -3.38
N SER A 835 -25.42 4.42 -3.68
CA SER A 835 -24.49 4.20 -4.81
C SER A 835 -22.98 4.15 -4.45
N VAL A 836 -22.59 3.47 -3.36
CA VAL A 836 -21.15 3.22 -3.06
C VAL A 836 -20.55 2.27 -4.10
N GLY A 837 -19.99 2.86 -5.17
CA GLY A 837 -19.33 2.13 -6.25
C GLY A 837 -19.75 2.49 -7.68
N ARG A 838 -20.65 3.47 -7.89
CA ARG A 838 -21.10 3.83 -9.25
C ARG A 838 -20.37 5.03 -9.87
N LYS A 839 -20.08 4.89 -11.17
CA LYS A 839 -19.60 5.94 -12.08
C LYS A 839 -20.76 6.91 -12.34
N VAL A 840 -20.56 8.22 -12.21
CA VAL A 840 -21.54 9.20 -12.69
C VAL A 840 -21.58 9.12 -14.21
N ASN A 841 -22.73 8.74 -14.76
CA ASN A 841 -23.07 8.90 -16.17
C ASN A 841 -24.13 10.01 -16.24
N THR A 842 -23.79 11.13 -16.86
CA THR A 842 -24.79 12.06 -17.40
C THR A 842 -25.13 11.61 -18.82
N SER A 843 -26.38 11.24 -19.04
CA SER A 843 -26.96 11.13 -20.38
C SER A 843 -27.85 12.36 -20.59
N ASP A 844 -27.23 13.41 -21.11
CA ASP A 844 -27.59 14.05 -22.38
C ASP A 844 -26.33 14.73 -22.95
#